data_AF-A0A973DB03-F1
#
_entry.id   AF-A0A973DB03-F1
#
_cell.length_a   1.000
_cell.length_b   1.000
_cell.length_c   1.000
_cell.angle_alpha   90.00
_cell.angle_beta   90.00
_cell.angle_gamma   90.00
#
_symmetry.space_group_name_H-M   'P 1'
#
loop_
_entity.id
_entity.type
_entity.pdbx_description
1 polymer ?
#
loop_
_entity_poly.entity_id
_entity_poly.type
_entity_poly.pdbx_seq_one_letter_code
_entity_poly.pdbx_strand_id
1 'polypeptide(L)'
;MIDHTQLSHNKTAEELVQILCKKTQSDNPLFFRILVAFYLTKVASMMRCSIETPDRGEIPVNMYGISLATSGFGKGFSMGIIEDQVINQFRERFNEETLPFVSSRNLAIIATKRALRKSTDPADELVRMEKEYDDAGAMPFSFDSGTAPAFKQVRHKCLLADAGAMNFICDEIGSNLFDIADLLKVYLEAYDKGTIKQKLTKSSMENKRNEEIKGGVPTNMLLFGTPSKLLDGGKTEDEFTSVLDTGFARRSFFCYVRSIIKDNDLTVKEIFDRMTDTSSNQFLIDISNQLGMLADASNFNRKLTIAEPTYLKLLQYKLDCEKLACTYPEHQEIRKAELSHRYFKALKLAGTYAFIEGSFDIQEEHIMSAIKVTEESGIDFEAILNRERPYVKLAKYLASVEEPVTQVDLTEDLIYYKGGAHQKAEMLTYAIAWGHKHNIIIKKSWDNGIEFMQGESLKETDLSKMIVAYSSKWTEGFKAQLCPFDQLHNLCTMENRHWTNHHLIDGYREENKCIPGFNMLVLDCDGSVSIETVKMLMEKYKFLLYTTKRHQLLEEDGTKHGDRFRLILPLKFALKMDKKEYNEFMNNVFEWLPFTVDNQTGQRAKKWMTHMGHHEYHDGELLDPVPFIPKTSKNEERKKEMLSAQSLPKLERWFLMNTGDGNRSNNMLRYGYILLDMGQTPLEIQPKLEELNDKLADKLSVDEIQNTMMVTLSKAYALKLQGS
;
A
#
# COMPACT_ATOMS: atom_id res chain seq x y z
N MET A 1 -10.95 20.56 16.75
CA MET A 1 -10.94 19.12 16.47
C MET A 1 -10.93 18.42 17.81
N ILE A 2 -11.92 17.56 18.06
CA ILE A 2 -11.96 16.73 19.27
C ILE A 2 -10.74 15.80 19.25
N ASP A 3 -10.03 15.64 20.37
CA ASP A 3 -8.95 14.66 20.46
C ASP A 3 -9.57 13.26 20.60
N HIS A 4 -9.63 12.52 19.50
CA HIS A 4 -10.24 11.18 19.44
C HIS A 4 -9.42 10.12 20.21
N THR A 5 -8.18 10.43 20.61
CA THR A 5 -7.32 9.47 21.34
C THR A 5 -7.73 9.31 22.80
N GLN A 6 -8.41 10.31 23.37
CA GLN A 6 -8.86 10.33 24.77
C GLN A 6 -10.30 9.81 24.97
N LEU A 7 -11.03 9.50 23.89
CA LEU A 7 -12.40 8.99 23.97
C LEU A 7 -12.41 7.54 24.46
N SER A 8 -13.34 7.23 25.36
CA SER A 8 -13.57 5.88 25.88
C SER A 8 -14.67 5.14 25.10
N HIS A 9 -14.50 3.83 24.95
CA HIS A 9 -15.54 2.95 24.45
C HIS A 9 -16.72 2.83 25.43
N ASN A 10 -17.87 2.39 24.90
CA ASN A 10 -19.04 2.09 25.73
C ASN A 10 -18.70 0.93 26.67
N LYS A 11 -18.97 1.08 27.97
CA LYS A 11 -18.50 0.13 29.00
C LYS A 11 -19.06 -1.28 28.79
N THR A 12 -20.37 -1.41 28.65
CA THR A 12 -21.05 -2.70 28.45
C THR A 12 -20.59 -3.39 27.17
N ALA A 13 -20.46 -2.65 26.07
CA ALA A 13 -19.97 -3.22 24.82
C ALA A 13 -18.49 -3.64 24.92
N GLU A 14 -17.65 -2.82 25.56
CA GLU A 14 -16.21 -3.07 25.66
C GLU A 14 -15.88 -4.24 26.59
N GLU A 15 -16.62 -4.43 27.69
CA GLU A 15 -16.48 -5.60 28.55
C GLU A 15 -16.77 -6.90 27.76
N LEU A 16 -17.83 -6.91 26.94
CA LEU A 16 -18.11 -8.05 26.06
C LEU A 16 -16.99 -8.27 25.03
N VAL A 17 -16.46 -7.20 24.44
CA VAL A 17 -15.32 -7.26 23.51
C VAL A 17 -14.10 -7.88 24.16
N GLN A 18 -13.76 -7.48 25.38
CA GLN A 18 -12.62 -8.03 26.12
C GLN A 18 -12.78 -9.53 26.40
N ILE A 19 -13.99 -9.97 26.74
CA ILE A 19 -14.30 -11.39 26.91
C ILE A 19 -14.10 -12.16 25.60
N LEU A 20 -14.58 -11.61 24.48
CA LEU A 20 -14.41 -12.24 23.16
C LEU A 20 -12.92 -12.30 22.75
N CYS A 21 -12.16 -11.23 22.96
CA CYS A 21 -10.71 -11.22 22.69
C CYS A 21 -9.99 -12.29 23.51
N LYS A 22 -10.33 -12.41 24.80
CA LYS A 22 -9.73 -13.39 25.71
C LYS A 22 -10.06 -14.82 25.30
N LYS A 23 -11.33 -15.11 25.00
CA LYS A 23 -11.79 -16.45 24.60
C LYS A 23 -11.30 -16.85 23.21
N THR A 24 -11.07 -15.90 22.30
CA THR A 24 -10.55 -16.17 20.94
C THR A 24 -9.02 -16.09 20.85
N GLN A 25 -8.35 -15.63 21.91
CA GLN A 25 -6.91 -15.34 21.92
C GLN A 25 -6.50 -14.38 20.80
N SER A 26 -7.37 -13.41 20.53
CA SER A 26 -7.19 -12.42 19.48
C SER A 26 -6.83 -11.07 20.07
N ASP A 27 -5.92 -10.37 19.41
CA ASP A 27 -5.37 -9.07 19.78
C ASP A 27 -6.02 -7.90 19.02
N ASN A 28 -7.01 -8.17 18.16
CA ASN A 28 -7.73 -7.13 17.41
C ASN A 28 -9.12 -6.85 18.02
N PRO A 29 -9.24 -5.87 18.92
CA PRO A 29 -10.51 -5.55 19.55
C PRO A 29 -11.53 -4.93 18.58
N LEU A 30 -11.09 -4.22 17.54
CA LEU A 30 -11.99 -3.53 16.61
C LEU A 30 -12.91 -4.50 15.84
N PHE A 31 -12.38 -5.66 15.45
CA PHE A 31 -13.18 -6.72 14.84
C PHE A 31 -14.37 -7.11 15.73
N PHE A 32 -14.11 -7.36 17.02
CA PHE A 32 -15.14 -7.73 17.98
C PHE A 32 -16.03 -6.53 18.35
N ARG A 33 -15.53 -5.30 18.35
CA ARG A 33 -16.34 -4.09 18.57
C ARG A 33 -17.40 -3.95 17.50
N ILE A 34 -17.06 -4.13 16.22
CA ILE A 34 -18.04 -4.07 15.12
C ILE A 34 -19.04 -5.23 15.24
N LEU A 35 -18.56 -6.43 15.60
CA LEU A 35 -19.43 -7.58 15.84
C LEU A 35 -20.44 -7.35 16.96
N VAL A 36 -19.97 -6.92 18.13
CA VAL A 36 -20.81 -6.61 19.29
C VAL A 36 -21.77 -5.47 18.98
N ALA A 37 -21.28 -4.38 18.39
CA ALA A 37 -22.11 -3.25 17.97
C ALA A 37 -23.26 -3.69 17.03
N PHE A 38 -22.98 -4.59 16.08
CA PHE A 38 -24.01 -5.13 15.19
C PHE A 38 -25.10 -5.90 15.95
N TYR A 39 -24.73 -6.83 16.84
CA TYR A 39 -25.72 -7.62 17.58
C TYR A 39 -26.52 -6.80 18.60
N LEU A 40 -25.89 -5.83 19.27
CA LEU A 40 -26.59 -4.88 20.12
C LEU A 40 -27.57 -4.00 19.30
N THR A 41 -27.15 -3.57 18.11
CA THR A 41 -28.02 -2.82 17.20
C THR A 41 -29.19 -3.68 16.70
N LYS A 42 -28.94 -4.96 16.44
CA LYS A 42 -29.98 -5.94 16.12
C LYS A 42 -31.02 -6.03 17.23
N VAL A 43 -30.63 -6.11 18.50
CA VAL A 43 -31.56 -6.08 19.65
C VAL A 43 -32.43 -4.81 19.64
N ALA A 44 -31.81 -3.64 19.58
CA ALA A 44 -32.53 -2.35 19.58
C ALA A 44 -33.49 -2.19 18.39
N SER A 45 -33.03 -2.59 17.21
CA SER A 45 -33.80 -2.47 15.97
C SER A 45 -34.97 -3.46 15.87
N MET A 46 -34.84 -4.67 16.43
CA MET A 46 -35.94 -5.64 16.53
C MET A 46 -37.11 -5.10 17.39
N MET A 47 -36.79 -4.29 18.40
CA MET A 47 -37.75 -3.55 19.24
C MET A 47 -38.25 -2.24 18.62
N ARG A 48 -37.86 -1.95 17.37
CA ARG A 48 -38.18 -0.71 16.65
C ARG A 48 -37.76 0.57 17.36
N CYS A 49 -36.62 0.51 18.03
CA CYS A 49 -36.02 1.72 18.59
C CYS A 49 -35.72 2.74 17.48
N SER A 50 -36.11 4.00 17.72
CA SER A 50 -35.87 5.12 16.82
C SER A 50 -35.24 6.29 17.57
N ILE A 51 -34.63 7.21 16.81
CA ILE A 51 -34.01 8.43 17.32
C ILE A 51 -34.81 9.61 16.77
N GLU A 52 -35.30 10.47 17.66
CA GLU A 52 -35.90 11.74 17.31
C GLU A 52 -34.80 12.79 17.14
N THR A 53 -34.50 13.10 15.88
CA THR A 53 -33.50 14.12 15.55
C THR A 53 -34.16 15.49 15.33
N PRO A 54 -33.55 16.59 15.79
CA PRO A 54 -34.09 17.93 15.56
C PRO A 54 -34.21 18.33 14.09
N ASP A 55 -33.34 17.82 13.22
CA ASP A 55 -33.25 18.24 11.80
C ASP A 55 -33.95 17.30 10.81
N ARG A 56 -33.98 15.99 11.08
CA ARG A 56 -34.46 14.96 10.12
C ARG A 56 -35.72 14.21 10.58
N GLY A 57 -36.21 14.54 11.77
CA GLY A 57 -37.29 13.83 12.43
C GLY A 57 -36.84 12.45 12.89
N GLU A 58 -37.73 11.47 12.80
CA GLU A 58 -37.50 10.13 13.31
C GLU A 58 -36.68 9.27 12.35
N ILE A 59 -35.58 8.70 12.85
CA ILE A 59 -34.73 7.75 12.12
C ILE A 59 -34.60 6.43 12.89
N PRO A 60 -34.54 5.28 12.21
CA PRO A 60 -34.36 3.99 12.89
C PRO A 60 -32.92 3.82 13.38
N VAL A 61 -32.78 3.09 14.49
CA VAL A 61 -31.50 2.53 14.93
C VAL A 61 -31.19 1.30 14.06
N ASN A 62 -30.09 1.36 13.31
CA ASN A 62 -29.59 0.25 12.48
C ASN A 62 -28.11 0.41 12.12
N MET A 63 -27.46 -0.68 11.70
CA MET A 63 -26.01 -0.70 11.45
C MET A 63 -25.64 -1.61 10.27
N TYR A 64 -24.73 -1.11 9.42
CA TYR A 64 -24.00 -1.91 8.42
C TYR A 64 -22.54 -2.06 8.85
N GLY A 65 -22.01 -3.27 8.79
CA GLY A 65 -20.62 -3.60 9.11
C GLY A 65 -20.00 -4.47 8.02
N ILE A 66 -18.74 -4.20 7.69
CA ILE A 66 -17.92 -4.98 6.76
C ILE A 66 -16.62 -5.31 7.49
N SER A 67 -16.43 -6.58 7.84
CA SER A 67 -15.28 -7.03 8.62
C SER A 67 -14.46 -8.04 7.83
N LEU A 68 -13.23 -7.65 7.49
CA LEU A 68 -12.31 -8.48 6.73
C LEU A 68 -11.24 -9.04 7.65
N ALA A 69 -11.25 -10.35 7.85
CA ALA A 69 -10.27 -11.08 8.65
C ALA A 69 -9.92 -12.40 7.99
N THR A 70 -8.72 -12.92 8.25
CA THR A 70 -8.30 -14.23 7.72
C THR A 70 -9.14 -15.36 8.28
N SER A 71 -9.25 -16.47 7.53
CA SER A 71 -9.93 -17.67 8.03
C SER A 71 -9.29 -18.16 9.34
N GLY A 72 -10.12 -18.60 10.28
CA GLY A 72 -9.67 -19.03 11.61
C GLY A 72 -9.53 -17.92 12.67
N PHE A 73 -9.92 -16.67 12.37
CA PHE A 73 -9.86 -15.55 13.33
C PHE A 73 -10.82 -15.64 14.54
N GLY A 74 -11.59 -16.73 14.66
CA GLY A 74 -12.55 -16.90 15.76
C GLY A 74 -13.93 -16.28 15.52
N LYS A 75 -14.26 -15.91 14.27
CA LYS A 75 -15.56 -15.34 13.88
C LYS A 75 -16.75 -16.22 14.30
N GLY A 76 -16.80 -17.46 13.80
CA GLY A 76 -17.94 -18.36 14.06
C GLY A 76 -18.10 -18.68 15.55
N PHE A 77 -16.99 -18.87 16.25
CA PHE A 77 -17.00 -19.07 17.71
C PHE A 77 -17.54 -17.85 18.47
N SER A 78 -17.14 -16.64 18.07
CA SER A 78 -17.61 -15.41 18.71
C SER A 78 -19.08 -15.13 18.43
N MET A 79 -19.54 -15.39 17.19
CA MET A 79 -20.96 -15.32 16.85
C MET A 79 -21.78 -16.30 17.69
N GLY A 80 -21.31 -17.55 17.85
CA GLY A 80 -21.97 -18.53 18.72
C GLY A 80 -22.08 -18.07 20.17
N ILE A 81 -21.02 -17.48 20.74
CA ILE A 81 -21.09 -16.91 22.10
C ILE A 81 -22.17 -15.82 22.18
N ILE A 82 -22.20 -14.89 21.23
CA ILE A 82 -23.19 -13.80 21.27
C ILE A 82 -24.60 -14.33 21.06
N GLU A 83 -24.83 -15.21 20.09
CA GLU A 83 -26.15 -15.74 19.76
C GLU A 83 -26.72 -16.64 20.86
N ASP A 84 -25.89 -17.53 21.41
CA ASP A 84 -26.33 -18.58 22.34
C ASP A 84 -26.22 -18.17 23.81
N GLN A 85 -25.39 -17.18 24.15
CA GLN A 85 -25.15 -16.79 25.56
C GLN A 85 -25.48 -15.33 25.87
N VAL A 86 -25.47 -14.42 24.87
CA VAL A 86 -25.70 -12.98 25.12
C VAL A 86 -27.11 -12.57 24.73
N ILE A 87 -27.57 -12.89 23.51
CA ILE A 87 -28.89 -12.47 23.02
C ILE A 87 -29.94 -13.58 23.07
N ASN A 88 -29.60 -14.75 23.60
CA ASN A 88 -30.48 -15.93 23.63
C ASN A 88 -31.80 -15.64 24.35
N GLN A 89 -31.76 -15.06 25.55
CA GLN A 89 -32.97 -14.72 26.32
C GLN A 89 -33.80 -13.63 25.65
N PHE A 90 -33.15 -12.63 25.04
CA PHE A 90 -33.85 -11.64 24.22
C PHE A 90 -34.58 -12.30 23.05
N ARG A 91 -33.90 -13.20 22.33
CA ARG A 91 -34.47 -13.88 21.15
C ARG A 91 -35.67 -14.74 21.52
N GLU A 92 -35.58 -15.53 22.59
CA GLU A 92 -36.67 -16.38 23.08
C GLU A 92 -37.88 -15.51 23.43
N ARG A 93 -37.70 -14.56 24.36
CA ARG A 93 -38.78 -13.68 24.82
C ARG A 93 -39.38 -12.82 23.72
N PHE A 94 -38.56 -12.33 22.79
CA PHE A 94 -39.05 -11.56 21.66
C PHE A 94 -39.96 -12.40 20.76
N ASN A 95 -39.55 -13.62 20.39
CA ASN A 95 -40.30 -14.45 19.45
C ASN A 95 -41.54 -15.10 20.07
N GLU A 96 -41.47 -15.49 21.34
CA GLU A 96 -42.54 -16.25 22.01
C GLU A 96 -43.57 -15.35 22.69
N GLU A 97 -43.17 -14.19 23.20
CA GLU A 97 -44.07 -13.28 23.93
C GLU A 97 -44.33 -11.99 23.15
N THR A 98 -43.26 -11.28 22.80
CA THR A 98 -43.37 -9.87 22.39
C THR A 98 -43.92 -9.72 20.98
N LEU A 99 -43.37 -10.45 20.03
CA LEU A 99 -43.80 -10.41 18.63
C LEU A 99 -45.26 -10.85 18.46
N PRO A 100 -45.73 -11.96 19.07
CA PRO A 100 -47.15 -12.32 19.01
C PRO A 100 -48.04 -11.23 19.60
N PHE A 101 -47.70 -10.71 20.80
CA PHE A 101 -48.50 -9.68 21.46
C PHE A 101 -48.60 -8.39 20.64
N VAL A 102 -47.45 -7.88 20.16
CA VAL A 102 -47.40 -6.64 19.39
C VAL A 102 -48.07 -6.81 18.03
N SER A 103 -47.86 -7.95 17.36
CA SER A 103 -48.44 -8.20 16.04
C SER A 103 -49.96 -8.30 16.11
N SER A 104 -50.54 -9.08 17.04
CA SER A 104 -52.00 -9.15 17.22
C SER A 104 -52.62 -7.77 17.48
N ARG A 105 -51.98 -6.95 18.32
CA ARG A 105 -52.43 -5.57 18.58
C ARG A 105 -52.41 -4.71 17.31
N ASN A 106 -51.32 -4.76 16.54
CA ASN A 106 -51.20 -3.94 15.34
C ASN A 106 -52.12 -4.40 14.20
N LEU A 107 -52.30 -5.71 14.01
CA LEU A 107 -53.24 -6.26 13.04
C LEU A 107 -54.68 -5.79 13.33
N ALA A 108 -55.09 -5.73 14.60
CA ALA A 108 -56.39 -5.17 15.00
C ALA A 108 -56.52 -3.67 14.66
N ILE A 109 -55.45 -2.89 14.84
CA ILE A 109 -55.41 -1.46 14.47
C ILE A 109 -55.55 -1.30 12.94
N ILE A 110 -54.81 -2.09 12.16
CA ILE A 110 -54.86 -2.06 10.70
C ILE A 110 -56.25 -2.50 10.20
N ALA A 111 -56.80 -3.58 10.75
CA ALA A 111 -58.12 -4.09 10.42
C ALA A 111 -59.21 -3.03 10.64
N THR A 112 -59.19 -2.37 11.80
CA THR A 112 -60.13 -1.29 12.12
C THR A 112 -60.03 -0.13 11.11
N LYS A 113 -58.81 0.29 10.76
CA LYS A 113 -58.58 1.34 9.74
C LYS A 113 -59.07 0.93 8.36
N ARG A 114 -58.82 -0.32 7.94
CA ARG A 114 -59.26 -0.85 6.64
C ARG A 114 -60.78 -1.01 6.60
N ALA A 115 -61.40 -1.49 7.67
CA ALA A 115 -62.84 -1.65 7.83
C ALA A 115 -63.59 -0.32 7.70
N LEU A 116 -63.11 0.72 8.39
CA LEU A 116 -63.66 2.08 8.29
C LEU A 116 -63.62 2.61 6.85
N ARG A 117 -62.51 2.40 6.13
CA ARG A 117 -62.36 2.88 4.76
C ARG A 117 -63.18 2.07 3.75
N LYS A 118 -63.32 0.76 3.96
CA LYS A 118 -64.05 -0.16 3.05
C LYS A 118 -65.53 -0.30 3.40
N SER A 119 -65.99 0.24 4.53
CA SER A 119 -67.33 0.02 5.08
C SER A 119 -67.66 -1.46 5.28
N THR A 120 -66.72 -2.21 5.86
CA THR A 120 -66.84 -3.65 6.17
C THR A 120 -66.77 -3.89 7.68
N ASP A 121 -67.10 -5.10 8.14
CA ASP A 121 -66.96 -5.48 9.54
C ASP A 121 -65.47 -5.53 9.96
N PRO A 122 -65.07 -4.89 11.08
CA PRO A 122 -63.72 -5.00 11.63
C PRO A 122 -63.25 -6.43 11.93
N ALA A 123 -64.15 -7.33 12.36
CA ALA A 123 -63.81 -8.72 12.64
C ALA A 123 -63.45 -9.49 11.36
N ASP A 124 -64.20 -9.26 10.27
CA ASP A 124 -63.91 -9.86 8.96
C ASP A 124 -62.57 -9.36 8.39
N GLU A 125 -62.27 -8.06 8.54
CA GLU A 125 -60.98 -7.52 8.12
C GLU A 125 -59.83 -8.03 9.00
N LEU A 126 -60.05 -8.29 10.30
CA LEU A 126 -59.03 -8.86 11.19
C LEU A 126 -58.63 -10.27 10.73
N VAL A 127 -59.59 -11.15 10.44
CA VAL A 127 -59.31 -12.49 9.90
C VAL A 127 -58.52 -12.42 8.59
N ARG A 128 -58.80 -11.42 7.73
CA ARG A 128 -58.02 -11.18 6.52
C ARG A 128 -56.59 -10.73 6.82
N MET A 129 -56.40 -9.89 7.85
CA MET A 129 -55.07 -9.40 8.24
C MET A 129 -54.22 -10.51 8.86
N GLU A 130 -54.81 -11.37 9.69
CA GLU A 130 -54.15 -12.55 10.25
C GLU A 130 -53.71 -13.50 9.14
N LYS A 131 -54.61 -13.78 8.19
CA LYS A 131 -54.26 -14.57 7.01
C LYS A 131 -53.14 -13.94 6.17
N GLU A 132 -53.21 -12.63 5.91
CA GLU A 132 -52.16 -11.91 5.17
C GLU A 132 -50.81 -11.95 5.92
N TYR A 133 -50.84 -11.90 7.25
CA TYR A 133 -49.67 -12.03 8.10
C TYR A 133 -49.06 -13.43 8.05
N ASP A 134 -49.88 -14.48 8.10
CA ASP A 134 -49.43 -15.87 8.03
C ASP A 134 -48.89 -16.24 6.64
N ASP A 135 -49.58 -15.81 5.58
CA ASP A 135 -49.18 -16.02 4.17
C ASP A 135 -47.83 -15.33 3.84
N ALA A 136 -47.41 -14.34 4.63
CA ALA A 136 -46.10 -13.69 4.48
C ALA A 136 -44.91 -14.56 4.96
N GLY A 137 -45.15 -15.74 5.54
CA GLY A 137 -44.13 -16.70 5.98
C GLY A 137 -43.58 -16.40 7.39
N ALA A 138 -42.63 -17.18 7.89
CA ALA A 138 -42.00 -16.90 9.20
C ALA A 138 -41.03 -15.70 9.10
N MET A 139 -40.89 -14.91 10.16
CA MET A 139 -39.89 -13.84 10.23
C MET A 139 -38.55 -14.42 10.71
N PRO A 140 -37.52 -14.51 9.85
CA PRO A 140 -36.21 -14.99 10.30
C PRO A 140 -35.58 -13.98 11.25
N PHE A 141 -35.00 -14.47 12.35
CA PHE A 141 -34.25 -13.62 13.28
C PHE A 141 -32.97 -13.07 12.63
N SER A 142 -32.35 -13.87 11.75
CA SER A 142 -31.25 -13.51 10.84
C SER A 142 -31.29 -14.42 9.61
N PHE A 143 -30.70 -13.97 8.51
CA PHE A 143 -30.54 -14.75 7.28
C PHE A 143 -29.20 -14.45 6.59
N ASP A 144 -28.69 -15.41 5.82
CA ASP A 144 -27.35 -15.38 5.20
C ASP A 144 -27.37 -15.10 3.69
N SER A 145 -28.53 -15.20 3.07
CA SER A 145 -28.75 -15.08 1.64
C SER A 145 -30.22 -14.78 1.36
N GLY A 146 -30.54 -14.27 0.17
CA GLY A 146 -31.92 -13.99 -0.20
C GLY A 146 -32.06 -13.15 -1.45
N THR A 147 -33.29 -13.09 -1.97
CA THR A 147 -33.64 -12.30 -3.15
C THR A 147 -34.39 -11.02 -2.76
N ALA A 148 -34.35 -9.99 -3.61
CA ALA A 148 -35.09 -8.76 -3.37
C ALA A 148 -36.62 -8.96 -3.15
N PRO A 149 -37.32 -9.87 -3.83
CA PRO A 149 -38.72 -10.20 -3.53
C PRO A 149 -38.91 -10.80 -2.13
N ALA A 150 -38.08 -11.79 -1.73
CA ALA A 150 -38.17 -12.41 -0.41
C ALA A 150 -37.91 -11.37 0.70
N PHE A 151 -36.92 -10.49 0.50
CA PHE A 151 -36.66 -9.36 1.39
C PHE A 151 -37.91 -8.49 1.55
N LYS A 152 -38.57 -8.12 0.45
CA LYS A 152 -39.79 -7.28 0.48
C LYS A 152 -40.98 -8.00 1.14
N GLN A 153 -41.08 -9.31 1.03
CA GLN A 153 -42.10 -10.12 1.70
C GLN A 153 -41.90 -10.13 3.22
N VAL A 154 -40.69 -10.43 3.71
CA VAL A 154 -40.38 -10.38 5.15
C VAL A 154 -40.56 -8.96 5.70
N ARG A 155 -40.12 -7.94 4.95
CA ARG A 155 -40.37 -6.53 5.30
C ARG A 155 -41.86 -6.23 5.43
N HIS A 156 -42.71 -6.75 4.54
CA HIS A 156 -44.16 -6.61 4.63
C HIS A 156 -44.71 -7.24 5.90
N LYS A 157 -44.24 -8.42 6.28
CA LYS A 157 -44.58 -9.06 7.55
C LYS A 157 -44.17 -8.21 8.76
N CYS A 158 -42.98 -7.63 8.74
CA CYS A 158 -42.50 -6.72 9.78
C CYS A 158 -43.39 -5.47 9.89
N LEU A 159 -43.94 -4.96 8.79
CA LEU A 159 -44.88 -3.83 8.80
C LEU A 159 -46.27 -4.23 9.31
N LEU A 160 -46.74 -5.43 8.98
CA LEU A 160 -47.97 -6.00 9.54
C LEU A 160 -47.88 -6.19 11.05
N ALA A 161 -46.73 -6.69 11.54
CA ALA A 161 -46.48 -6.83 12.97
C ALA A 161 -46.23 -5.50 13.68
N ASP A 162 -45.84 -4.45 12.95
CA ASP A 162 -45.11 -3.27 13.43
C ASP A 162 -43.77 -3.60 14.11
N ALA A 163 -43.40 -4.86 14.33
CA ALA A 163 -42.18 -5.26 15.04
C ALA A 163 -41.09 -5.84 14.12
N GLY A 164 -39.91 -6.12 14.69
CA GLY A 164 -38.82 -6.83 14.03
C GLY A 164 -37.97 -5.97 13.08
N ALA A 165 -36.88 -6.55 12.58
CA ALA A 165 -35.93 -5.89 11.70
C ALA A 165 -35.39 -6.88 10.66
N MET A 166 -34.83 -6.37 9.57
CA MET A 166 -34.14 -7.19 8.58
C MET A 166 -32.68 -7.36 8.99
N ASN A 167 -32.24 -8.58 9.32
CA ASN A 167 -30.89 -8.83 9.82
C ASN A 167 -30.12 -9.78 8.89
N PHE A 168 -29.34 -9.21 7.98
CA PHE A 168 -28.54 -9.96 7.00
C PHE A 168 -27.10 -10.15 7.48
N ILE A 169 -26.64 -11.39 7.49
CA ILE A 169 -25.28 -11.75 7.90
C ILE A 169 -24.67 -12.62 6.79
N CYS A 170 -23.84 -12.03 5.93
CA CYS A 170 -23.17 -12.77 4.87
C CYS A 170 -21.78 -13.18 5.31
N ASP A 171 -21.48 -14.47 5.22
CA ASP A 171 -20.11 -14.95 5.33
C ASP A 171 -19.42 -14.96 3.96
N GLU A 172 -18.08 -14.98 3.96
CA GLU A 172 -17.21 -15.05 2.78
C GLU A 172 -17.62 -14.12 1.63
N ILE A 173 -17.75 -12.82 1.93
CA ILE A 173 -18.19 -11.79 1.00
C ILE A 173 -17.35 -11.74 -0.28
N GLY A 174 -16.06 -12.08 -0.23
CA GLY A 174 -15.23 -12.16 -1.44
C GLY A 174 -15.72 -13.22 -2.44
N SER A 175 -16.38 -14.27 -1.97
CA SER A 175 -16.97 -15.32 -2.81
C SER A 175 -18.42 -14.99 -3.18
N ASN A 176 -19.17 -14.36 -2.27
CA ASN A 176 -20.62 -14.18 -2.39
C ASN A 176 -21.05 -12.80 -2.92
N LEU A 177 -20.12 -11.86 -3.13
CA LEU A 177 -20.43 -10.46 -3.49
C LEU A 177 -21.38 -10.34 -4.69
N PHE A 178 -21.12 -11.10 -5.75
CA PHE A 178 -21.92 -11.07 -6.97
C PHE A 178 -23.33 -11.66 -6.75
N ASP A 179 -23.43 -12.73 -5.97
CA ASP A 179 -24.70 -13.42 -5.71
C ASP A 179 -25.67 -12.55 -4.90
N ILE A 180 -25.13 -11.65 -4.06
CA ILE A 180 -25.93 -10.76 -3.20
C ILE A 180 -26.12 -9.36 -3.78
N ALA A 181 -25.64 -9.06 -4.98
CA ALA A 181 -25.63 -7.71 -5.54
C ALA A 181 -27.03 -7.05 -5.58
N ASP A 182 -28.07 -7.81 -5.93
CA ASP A 182 -29.45 -7.30 -5.95
C ASP A 182 -30.02 -7.08 -4.55
N LEU A 183 -29.58 -7.86 -3.57
CA LEU A 183 -29.95 -7.66 -2.16
C LEU A 183 -29.29 -6.39 -1.61
N LEU A 184 -28.01 -6.16 -1.92
CA LEU A 184 -27.27 -4.94 -1.54
C LEU A 184 -27.97 -3.68 -2.05
N LYS A 185 -28.51 -3.67 -3.28
CA LYS A 185 -29.28 -2.53 -3.81
C LYS A 185 -30.49 -2.18 -2.94
N VAL A 186 -31.20 -3.19 -2.42
CA VAL A 186 -32.36 -2.98 -1.54
C VAL A 186 -31.92 -2.48 -0.17
N TYR A 187 -30.82 -3.02 0.37
CA TYR A 187 -30.22 -2.54 1.62
C TYR A 187 -29.74 -1.08 1.51
N LEU A 188 -29.19 -0.67 0.36
CA LEU A 188 -28.77 0.71 0.12
C LEU A 188 -29.94 1.70 0.24
N GLU A 189 -31.10 1.36 -0.34
CA GLU A 189 -32.32 2.17 -0.26
C GLU A 189 -32.89 2.24 1.17
N ALA A 190 -32.81 1.12 1.91
CA ALA A 190 -33.44 1.00 3.23
C ALA A 190 -32.69 1.69 4.36
N TYR A 191 -31.37 1.91 4.26
CA TYR A 191 -30.54 2.26 5.42
C TYR A 191 -31.00 3.50 6.21
N ASP A 192 -31.37 4.57 5.51
CA ASP A 192 -31.59 5.87 6.14
C ASP A 192 -32.87 5.88 7.00
N LYS A 193 -34.00 5.40 6.45
CA LYS A 193 -35.34 5.44 7.06
C LYS A 193 -36.09 4.10 7.12
N GLY A 194 -35.50 3.01 6.63
CA GLY A 194 -36.16 1.70 6.50
C GLY A 194 -37.24 1.64 5.40
N THR A 195 -37.39 2.71 4.62
CA THR A 195 -38.40 2.83 3.57
C THR A 195 -37.87 2.32 2.24
N ILE A 196 -38.65 1.49 1.56
CA ILE A 196 -38.32 0.98 0.22
C ILE A 196 -39.54 1.13 -0.67
N LYS A 197 -39.34 1.52 -1.93
CA LYS A 197 -40.41 1.53 -2.93
C LYS A 197 -40.73 0.13 -3.44
N GLN A 198 -42.02 -0.18 -3.55
CA GLN A 198 -42.46 -1.45 -4.13
C GLN A 198 -42.13 -1.50 -5.62
N LYS A 199 -41.68 -2.67 -6.10
CA LYS A 199 -41.50 -2.90 -7.54
C LYS A 199 -42.87 -3.24 -8.14
N LEU A 200 -43.24 -2.59 -9.22
CA LEU A 200 -44.54 -2.83 -9.86
C LEU A 200 -44.51 -4.19 -10.59
N THR A 201 -45.25 -5.16 -10.07
CA THR A 201 -45.49 -6.46 -10.73
C THR A 201 -46.92 -6.54 -11.26
N LYS A 202 -47.14 -7.38 -12.29
CA LYS A 202 -48.49 -7.65 -12.83
C LYS A 202 -49.32 -8.36 -11.75
N SER A 203 -50.48 -7.81 -11.41
CA SER A 203 -51.41 -8.49 -10.50
C SER A 203 -52.18 -9.57 -11.29
N SER A 204 -52.10 -10.82 -10.86
CA SER A 204 -52.83 -11.96 -11.44
C SER A 204 -53.67 -12.68 -10.37
N MET A 205 -54.43 -13.71 -10.76
CA MET A 205 -55.15 -14.56 -9.80
C MET A 205 -54.19 -15.36 -8.91
N GLU A 206 -53.02 -15.75 -9.44
CA GLU A 206 -51.97 -16.47 -8.70
C GLU A 206 -51.07 -15.53 -7.88
N ASN A 207 -50.93 -14.25 -8.30
CA ASN A 207 -50.14 -13.23 -7.61
C ASN A 207 -50.95 -11.93 -7.47
N LYS A 208 -51.82 -11.88 -6.46
CA LYS A 208 -52.50 -10.63 -6.07
C LYS A 208 -51.52 -9.76 -5.28
N ARG A 209 -51.43 -8.48 -5.66
CA ARG A 209 -50.66 -7.50 -4.89
C ARG A 209 -51.43 -7.14 -3.62
N ASN A 210 -50.76 -7.23 -2.49
CA ASN A 210 -51.29 -6.75 -1.22
C ASN A 210 -51.41 -5.23 -1.22
N GLU A 211 -52.30 -4.72 -0.38
CA GLU A 211 -52.42 -3.30 -0.16
C GLU A 211 -51.15 -2.78 0.56
N GLU A 212 -50.63 -1.64 0.11
CA GLU A 212 -49.42 -1.06 0.67
C GLU A 212 -49.61 -0.65 2.15
N ILE A 213 -48.69 -1.10 3.00
CA ILE A 213 -48.55 -0.61 4.37
C ILE A 213 -47.38 0.38 4.39
N LYS A 214 -47.68 1.63 4.71
CA LYS A 214 -46.67 2.68 4.83
C LYS A 214 -45.89 2.50 6.13
N GLY A 215 -44.57 2.58 6.05
CA GLY A 215 -43.69 2.53 7.21
C GLY A 215 -42.26 2.19 6.83
N GLY A 216 -41.33 2.42 7.75
CA GLY A 216 -39.95 1.97 7.66
C GLY A 216 -39.78 0.65 8.40
N VAL A 217 -38.84 -0.19 7.96
CA VAL A 217 -38.35 -1.34 8.73
C VAL A 217 -36.85 -1.19 8.89
N PRO A 218 -36.30 -1.17 10.11
CA PRO A 218 -34.86 -1.13 10.32
C PRO A 218 -34.16 -2.29 9.62
N THR A 219 -32.98 -2.02 9.04
CA THR A 219 -32.21 -3.01 8.29
C THR A 219 -30.77 -3.02 8.78
N ASN A 220 -30.28 -4.18 9.21
CA ASN A 220 -28.92 -4.41 9.66
C ASN A 220 -28.21 -5.36 8.70
N MET A 221 -26.93 -5.09 8.46
CA MET A 221 -26.10 -5.90 7.57
C MET A 221 -24.72 -6.12 8.19
N LEU A 222 -24.25 -7.36 8.19
CA LEU A 222 -22.89 -7.69 8.54
C LEU A 222 -22.29 -8.57 7.45
N LEU A 223 -21.25 -8.08 6.79
CA LEU A 223 -20.53 -8.80 5.76
C LEU A 223 -19.16 -9.19 6.28
N PHE A 224 -18.85 -10.48 6.25
CA PHE A 224 -17.55 -11.02 6.62
C PHE A 224 -16.83 -11.59 5.42
N GLY A 225 -15.51 -11.57 5.42
CA GLY A 225 -14.77 -12.43 4.51
C GLY A 225 -13.27 -12.26 4.60
N THR A 226 -12.57 -13.09 3.85
CA THR A 226 -11.11 -13.05 3.82
C THR A 226 -10.60 -11.91 2.92
N PRO A 227 -9.70 -11.03 3.41
CA PRO A 227 -9.05 -9.99 2.61
C PRO A 227 -8.57 -10.41 1.22
N SER A 228 -7.85 -11.53 1.13
CA SER A 228 -7.24 -11.99 -0.11
C SER A 228 -8.23 -12.44 -1.18
N LYS A 229 -9.50 -12.68 -0.82
CA LYS A 229 -10.58 -13.05 -1.74
C LYS A 229 -11.36 -11.84 -2.24
N LEU A 230 -11.53 -10.82 -1.40
CA LEU A 230 -12.25 -9.60 -1.74
C LEU A 230 -11.33 -8.55 -2.40
N LEU A 231 -10.07 -8.48 -1.97
CA LEU A 231 -9.07 -7.50 -2.37
C LEU A 231 -7.97 -8.16 -3.23
N ASP A 232 -8.39 -8.80 -4.32
CA ASP A 232 -7.57 -9.67 -5.16
C ASP A 232 -6.94 -8.97 -6.37
N GLY A 233 -7.21 -7.68 -6.59
CA GLY A 233 -6.79 -6.97 -7.81
C GLY A 233 -7.61 -7.28 -9.07
N GLY A 234 -8.69 -8.07 -8.94
CA GLY A 234 -9.52 -8.52 -10.04
C GLY A 234 -10.94 -7.95 -10.00
N LYS A 235 -11.85 -8.60 -10.72
CA LYS A 235 -13.25 -8.16 -10.89
C LYS A 235 -14.02 -8.05 -9.56
N THR A 236 -13.74 -8.94 -8.62
CA THR A 236 -14.40 -8.93 -7.30
C THR A 236 -14.06 -7.65 -6.55
N GLU A 237 -12.80 -7.23 -6.61
CA GLU A 237 -12.33 -6.00 -5.99
C GLU A 237 -12.86 -4.74 -6.68
N ASP A 238 -12.97 -4.75 -8.01
CA ASP A 238 -13.60 -3.67 -8.78
C ASP A 238 -15.08 -3.51 -8.39
N GLU A 239 -15.81 -4.63 -8.31
CA GLU A 239 -17.22 -4.63 -7.87
C GLU A 239 -17.35 -4.15 -6.43
N PHE A 240 -16.46 -4.59 -5.53
CA PHE A 240 -16.47 -4.10 -4.15
C PHE A 240 -16.22 -2.59 -4.07
N THR A 241 -15.30 -2.07 -4.89
CA THR A 241 -15.04 -0.63 -5.00
C THR A 241 -16.28 0.12 -5.49
N SER A 242 -17.00 -0.42 -6.48
CA SER A 242 -18.29 0.10 -6.96
C SER A 242 -19.37 0.11 -5.86
N VAL A 243 -19.46 -0.97 -5.07
CA VAL A 243 -20.38 -1.05 -3.92
C VAL A 243 -20.05 0.04 -2.89
N LEU A 244 -18.77 0.28 -2.58
CA LEU A 244 -18.37 1.36 -1.69
C LEU A 244 -18.80 2.74 -2.23
N ASP A 245 -18.54 2.99 -3.51
CA ASP A 245 -18.81 4.25 -4.20
C ASP A 245 -20.31 4.58 -4.30
N THR A 246 -21.14 3.57 -4.60
CA THR A 246 -22.62 3.72 -4.66
C THR A 246 -23.25 4.09 -3.31
N GLY A 247 -22.48 4.03 -2.22
CA GLY A 247 -22.84 4.62 -0.94
C GLY A 247 -22.74 3.70 0.26
N PHE A 248 -22.12 2.53 0.13
CA PHE A 248 -21.80 1.68 1.28
C PHE A 248 -20.62 2.22 2.09
N ALA A 249 -19.68 2.95 1.49
CA ALA A 249 -18.58 3.60 2.21
C ALA A 249 -19.13 4.49 3.35
N ARG A 250 -20.09 5.36 3.03
CA ARG A 250 -20.68 6.30 3.99
C ARG A 250 -21.63 5.67 5.03
N ARG A 251 -22.06 4.41 4.84
CA ARG A 251 -23.07 3.73 5.69
C ARG A 251 -22.51 2.60 6.54
N SER A 252 -21.33 2.10 6.19
CA SER A 252 -20.75 0.92 6.83
C SER A 252 -19.65 1.28 7.82
N PHE A 253 -19.54 0.47 8.86
CA PHE A 253 -18.34 0.34 9.68
C PHE A 253 -17.42 -0.71 9.04
N PHE A 254 -16.11 -0.55 9.22
CA PHE A 254 -15.07 -1.33 8.57
C PHE A 254 -14.09 -1.88 9.60
N CYS A 255 -13.72 -3.14 9.46
CA CYS A 255 -12.55 -3.73 10.10
C CYS A 255 -11.70 -4.43 9.05
N TYR A 256 -10.38 -4.28 9.16
CA TYR A 256 -9.41 -4.88 8.28
C TYR A 256 -8.22 -5.47 9.03
N VAL A 257 -8.28 -6.77 9.29
CA VAL A 257 -7.21 -7.52 9.96
C VAL A 257 -6.19 -8.01 8.92
N ARG A 258 -4.98 -7.41 8.92
CA ARG A 258 -3.90 -7.74 7.97
C ARG A 258 -3.10 -8.98 8.36
N SER A 259 -2.91 -9.22 9.64
CA SER A 259 -2.14 -10.34 10.19
C SER A 259 -2.64 -10.66 11.59
N ILE A 260 -2.68 -11.94 11.94
CA ILE A 260 -2.94 -12.39 13.32
C ILE A 260 -1.60 -12.33 14.05
N ILE A 261 -1.45 -11.43 15.02
CA ILE A 261 -0.29 -11.48 15.92
C ILE A 261 -0.70 -12.42 17.05
N LYS A 262 -0.34 -13.69 16.92
CA LYS A 262 -0.46 -14.62 18.04
C LYS A 262 0.72 -14.37 18.98
N ASP A 263 0.42 -14.18 20.25
CA ASP A 263 1.42 -14.18 21.31
C ASP A 263 1.98 -15.61 21.44
N ASN A 264 3.13 -15.85 20.79
CA ASN A 264 3.78 -17.16 20.74
C ASN A 264 4.52 -17.50 22.03
N ASP A 265 4.59 -16.58 22.99
CA ASP A 265 5.32 -16.76 24.25
C ASP A 265 4.44 -17.32 25.37
N LEU A 266 3.14 -17.58 25.11
CA LEU A 266 2.22 -18.16 26.09
C LEU A 266 2.49 -19.64 26.31
N THR A 267 2.59 -20.02 27.58
CA THR A 267 2.68 -21.42 27.98
C THR A 267 1.35 -22.14 27.76
N VAL A 268 1.40 -23.47 27.56
CA VAL A 268 0.20 -24.32 27.46
C VAL A 268 -0.73 -24.14 28.67
N LYS A 269 -0.16 -23.92 29.87
CA LYS A 269 -0.93 -23.70 31.08
C LYS A 269 -1.69 -22.36 31.05
N GLU A 270 -1.05 -21.29 30.60
CA GLU A 270 -1.71 -19.99 30.44
C GLU A 270 -2.80 -20.01 29.37
N ILE A 271 -2.57 -20.75 28.27
CA ILE A 271 -3.60 -20.98 27.23
C ILE A 271 -4.80 -21.73 27.82
N PHE A 272 -4.55 -22.83 28.54
CA PHE A 272 -5.61 -23.61 29.19
C PHE A 272 -6.38 -22.79 30.23
N ASP A 273 -5.67 -22.03 31.07
CA ASP A 273 -6.29 -21.19 32.11
C ASP A 273 -7.11 -20.05 31.47
N ARG A 274 -6.68 -19.48 30.34
CA ARG A 274 -7.49 -18.52 29.57
C ARG A 274 -8.74 -19.14 28.94
N MET A 275 -8.62 -20.36 28.40
CA MET A 275 -9.75 -21.06 27.76
C MET A 275 -10.79 -21.58 28.75
N THR A 276 -10.35 -21.91 29.97
CA THR A 276 -11.21 -22.45 31.04
C THR A 276 -11.64 -21.39 32.04
N ASP A 277 -11.26 -20.13 31.81
CA ASP A 277 -11.63 -19.03 32.69
C ASP A 277 -13.14 -18.80 32.69
N THR A 278 -13.73 -19.04 33.86
CA THR A 278 -15.16 -18.83 34.12
C THR A 278 -15.46 -17.46 34.75
N SER A 279 -14.45 -16.64 35.04
CA SER A 279 -14.62 -15.32 35.67
C SER A 279 -15.56 -14.39 34.88
N SER A 280 -15.61 -14.58 33.56
CA SER A 280 -16.45 -13.80 32.64
C SER A 280 -17.88 -14.34 32.52
N ASN A 281 -18.20 -15.51 33.08
CA ASN A 281 -19.51 -16.15 32.90
C ASN A 281 -20.63 -15.37 33.59
N GLN A 282 -20.34 -14.75 34.75
CA GLN A 282 -21.34 -13.95 35.46
C GLN A 282 -21.77 -12.75 34.62
N PHE A 283 -20.81 -12.01 34.03
CA PHE A 283 -21.14 -10.89 33.14
C PHE A 283 -21.98 -11.33 31.93
N LEU A 284 -21.66 -12.47 31.30
CA LEU A 284 -22.44 -13.01 30.17
C LEU A 284 -23.88 -13.35 30.58
N ILE A 285 -24.08 -13.89 31.78
CA ILE A 285 -25.41 -14.16 32.33
C ILE A 285 -26.15 -12.83 32.60
N ASP A 286 -25.47 -11.86 33.22
CA ASP A 286 -26.07 -10.58 33.60
C ASP A 286 -26.50 -9.77 32.37
N ILE A 287 -25.65 -9.68 31.34
CA ILE A 287 -25.99 -9.01 30.08
C ILE A 287 -27.13 -9.77 29.36
N SER A 288 -27.12 -11.10 29.36
CA SER A 288 -28.22 -11.89 28.77
C SER A 288 -29.56 -11.63 29.45
N ASN A 289 -29.57 -11.60 30.78
CA ASN A 289 -30.76 -11.24 31.57
C ASN A 289 -31.22 -9.81 31.25
N GLN A 290 -30.30 -8.85 31.23
CA GLN A 290 -30.59 -7.45 30.90
C GLN A 290 -31.22 -7.33 29.50
N LEU A 291 -30.63 -7.97 28.48
CA LEU A 291 -31.18 -7.96 27.13
C LEU A 291 -32.53 -8.69 27.08
N GLY A 292 -32.70 -9.79 27.81
CA GLY A 292 -34.00 -10.46 27.97
C GLY A 292 -35.08 -9.55 28.56
N MET A 293 -34.74 -8.70 29.53
CA MET A 293 -35.67 -7.69 30.07
C MET A 293 -36.02 -6.62 29.04
N LEU A 294 -35.07 -6.20 28.19
CA LEU A 294 -35.31 -5.23 27.12
C LEU A 294 -36.26 -5.74 26.03
N ALA A 295 -36.43 -7.06 25.89
CA ALA A 295 -37.41 -7.63 24.97
C ALA A 295 -38.86 -7.32 25.36
N ASP A 296 -39.15 -6.90 26.60
CA ASP A 296 -40.51 -6.63 27.06
C ASP A 296 -41.26 -5.63 26.16
N ALA A 297 -42.56 -5.89 25.93
CA ALA A 297 -43.39 -5.05 25.07
C ALA A 297 -43.51 -3.58 25.54
N SER A 298 -43.21 -3.26 26.80
CA SER A 298 -43.12 -1.88 27.30
C SER A 298 -41.95 -1.09 26.71
N ASN A 299 -40.92 -1.77 26.21
CA ASN A 299 -39.75 -1.16 25.57
C ASN A 299 -39.91 -1.04 24.04
N PHE A 300 -41.03 -1.52 23.49
CA PHE A 300 -41.32 -1.51 22.06
C PHE A 300 -41.60 -0.10 21.53
N ASN A 301 -41.14 0.19 20.29
CA ASN A 301 -41.24 1.51 19.65
C ASN A 301 -40.67 2.64 20.52
N ARG A 302 -39.60 2.35 21.29
CA ARG A 302 -38.94 3.36 22.11
C ARG A 302 -38.35 4.44 21.21
N LYS A 303 -38.77 5.68 21.46
CA LYS A 303 -38.28 6.88 20.77
C LYS A 303 -37.25 7.57 21.64
N LEU A 304 -35.99 7.53 21.23
CA LEU A 304 -34.89 8.16 21.95
C LEU A 304 -34.81 9.64 21.58
N THR A 305 -34.76 10.52 22.57
CA THR A 305 -34.55 11.95 22.32
C THR A 305 -33.08 12.33 22.49
N ILE A 306 -32.68 13.48 21.95
CA ILE A 306 -31.34 14.02 22.11
C ILE A 306 -31.44 15.50 22.49
N ALA A 307 -30.85 15.84 23.62
CA ALA A 307 -30.80 17.23 24.08
C ALA A 307 -29.93 18.08 23.14
N GLU A 308 -30.30 19.35 22.98
CA GLU A 308 -29.60 20.29 22.11
C GLU A 308 -28.08 20.34 22.36
N PRO A 309 -27.56 20.42 23.60
CA PRO A 309 -26.11 20.45 23.84
C PRO A 309 -25.38 19.21 23.33
N THR A 310 -26.00 18.03 23.47
CA THR A 310 -25.45 16.76 22.98
C THR A 310 -25.49 16.69 21.45
N TYR A 311 -26.59 17.14 20.86
CA TYR A 311 -26.74 17.21 19.41
C TYR A 311 -25.74 18.19 18.76
N LEU A 312 -25.46 19.33 19.41
CA LEU A 312 -24.43 20.28 18.97
C LEU A 312 -23.02 19.64 18.93
N LYS A 313 -22.69 18.74 19.86
CA LYS A 313 -21.41 18.01 19.83
C LYS A 313 -21.30 17.08 18.63
N LEU A 314 -22.40 16.40 18.28
CA LEU A 314 -22.47 15.60 17.06
C LEU A 314 -22.32 16.47 15.79
N LEU A 315 -22.96 17.65 15.75
CA LEU A 315 -22.80 18.58 14.64
C LEU A 315 -21.38 19.15 14.54
N GLN A 316 -20.72 19.41 15.67
CA GLN A 316 -19.31 19.80 15.67
C GLN A 316 -18.44 18.70 15.06
N TYR A 317 -18.68 17.44 15.42
CA TYR A 317 -17.99 16.30 14.81
C TYR A 317 -18.24 16.22 13.29
N LYS A 318 -19.50 16.40 12.85
CA LYS A 318 -19.83 16.51 11.41
C LYS A 318 -19.00 17.59 10.71
N LEU A 319 -18.95 18.80 11.26
CA LEU A 319 -18.20 19.92 10.66
C LEU A 319 -16.69 19.65 10.62
N ASP A 320 -16.14 19.01 11.65
CA ASP A 320 -14.73 18.63 11.69
C ASP A 320 -14.42 17.59 10.60
N CYS A 321 -15.29 16.58 10.42
CA CYS A 321 -15.18 15.60 9.33
C CYS A 321 -15.29 16.24 7.94
N GLU A 322 -16.27 17.14 7.73
CA GLU A 322 -16.45 17.82 6.44
C GLU A 322 -15.24 18.70 6.09
N LYS A 323 -14.69 19.44 7.06
CA LYS A 323 -13.46 20.22 6.88
C LYS A 323 -12.28 19.34 6.47
N LEU A 324 -12.10 18.20 7.14
CA LEU A 324 -11.05 17.26 6.79
C LEU A 324 -11.30 16.64 5.41
N ALA A 325 -12.55 16.30 5.06
CA ALA A 325 -12.89 15.80 3.73
C ALA A 325 -12.58 16.81 2.62
N CYS A 326 -12.71 18.12 2.88
CA CYS A 326 -12.32 19.17 1.95
C CYS A 326 -10.81 19.25 1.68
N THR A 327 -9.95 18.70 2.55
CA THR A 327 -8.49 18.66 2.29
C THR A 327 -8.09 17.53 1.34
N TYR A 328 -8.98 16.57 1.09
CA TYR A 328 -8.72 15.47 0.16
C TYR A 328 -8.93 15.89 -1.30
N PRO A 329 -8.08 15.41 -2.24
CA PRO A 329 -8.25 15.67 -3.66
C PRO A 329 -9.61 15.19 -4.21
N GLU A 330 -10.08 15.83 -5.30
CA GLU A 330 -11.40 15.54 -5.90
C GLU A 330 -11.60 14.07 -6.27
N HIS A 331 -10.59 13.42 -6.86
CA HIS A 331 -10.65 12.01 -7.26
C HIS A 331 -10.81 11.01 -6.10
N GLN A 332 -10.74 11.46 -4.84
CA GLN A 332 -10.88 10.60 -3.66
C GLN A 332 -12.31 10.64 -3.10
N GLU A 333 -13.31 10.58 -3.99
CA GLU A 333 -14.73 10.71 -3.65
C GLU A 333 -15.18 9.71 -2.59
N ILE A 334 -14.76 8.43 -2.71
CA ILE A 334 -15.07 7.37 -1.74
C ILE A 334 -14.62 7.75 -0.31
N ARG A 335 -13.42 8.31 -0.16
CA ARG A 335 -12.88 8.76 1.14
C ARG A 335 -13.66 9.94 1.69
N LYS A 336 -13.90 10.93 0.82
CA LYS A 336 -14.66 12.14 1.17
C LYS A 336 -16.08 11.77 1.62
N ALA A 337 -16.72 10.83 0.92
CA ALA A 337 -18.06 10.34 1.22
C ALA A 337 -18.11 9.61 2.57
N GLU A 338 -17.17 8.70 2.85
CA GLU A 338 -17.07 8.02 4.15
C GLU A 338 -16.91 9.03 5.29
N LEU A 339 -15.90 9.89 5.19
CA LEU A 339 -15.52 10.84 6.23
C LEU A 339 -16.66 11.83 6.53
N SER A 340 -17.26 12.45 5.51
CA SER A 340 -18.32 13.46 5.68
C SER A 340 -19.60 12.92 6.32
N HIS A 341 -19.78 11.60 6.38
CA HIS A 341 -20.99 10.95 6.90
C HIS A 341 -20.77 10.14 8.17
N ARG A 342 -19.57 10.17 8.76
CA ARG A 342 -19.28 9.45 10.02
C ARG A 342 -20.24 9.79 11.15
N TYR A 343 -20.62 11.07 11.29
CA TYR A 343 -21.58 11.52 12.30
C TYR A 343 -22.91 10.75 12.25
N PHE A 344 -23.39 10.37 11.06
CA PHE A 344 -24.68 9.70 10.93
C PHE A 344 -24.62 8.24 11.37
N LYS A 345 -23.51 7.56 11.06
CA LYS A 345 -23.21 6.21 11.56
C LYS A 345 -23.04 6.22 13.09
N ALA A 346 -22.28 7.19 13.60
CA ALA A 346 -22.05 7.38 15.03
C ALA A 346 -23.36 7.63 15.79
N LEU A 347 -24.26 8.47 15.26
CA LEU A 347 -25.57 8.72 15.88
C LEU A 347 -26.42 7.46 16.01
N LYS A 348 -26.50 6.65 14.95
CA LYS A 348 -27.26 5.39 14.98
C LYS A 348 -26.69 4.42 16.02
N LEU A 349 -25.36 4.31 16.11
CA LEU A 349 -24.68 3.48 17.11
C LEU A 349 -24.85 4.04 18.55
N ALA A 350 -24.87 5.35 18.72
CA ALA A 350 -25.17 5.96 20.02
C ALA A 350 -26.61 5.66 20.48
N GLY A 351 -27.56 5.64 19.54
CA GLY A 351 -28.93 5.18 19.81
C GLY A 351 -28.98 3.71 20.24
N THR A 352 -28.16 2.85 19.64
CA THR A 352 -27.98 1.47 20.12
C THR A 352 -27.53 1.46 21.58
N TYR A 353 -26.45 2.16 21.92
CA TYR A 353 -25.94 2.17 23.31
C TYR A 353 -26.98 2.68 24.30
N ALA A 354 -27.66 3.78 23.99
CA ALA A 354 -28.72 4.33 24.84
C ALA A 354 -29.86 3.31 25.07
N PHE A 355 -30.28 2.57 24.04
CA PHE A 355 -31.31 1.54 24.19
C PHE A 355 -30.83 0.38 25.08
N ILE A 356 -29.60 -0.11 24.87
CA ILE A 356 -29.03 -1.23 25.63
C ILE A 356 -28.89 -0.87 27.10
N GLU A 357 -28.52 0.36 27.42
CA GLU A 357 -28.42 0.86 28.79
C GLU A 357 -29.78 1.23 29.40
N GLY A 358 -30.87 1.04 28.66
CA GLY A 358 -32.23 1.34 29.13
C GLY A 358 -32.54 2.84 29.22
N SER A 359 -31.69 3.70 28.67
CA SER A 359 -31.92 5.14 28.61
C SER A 359 -33.07 5.50 27.66
N PHE A 360 -33.74 6.63 27.94
CA PHE A 360 -34.72 7.26 27.05
C PHE A 360 -34.10 8.37 26.21
N ASP A 361 -32.89 8.81 26.56
CA ASP A 361 -32.20 9.92 25.90
C ASP A 361 -30.77 9.53 25.52
N ILE A 362 -30.31 10.02 24.37
CA ILE A 362 -28.94 9.87 23.94
C ILE A 362 -28.07 10.90 24.69
N GLN A 363 -27.38 10.41 25.72
CA GLN A 363 -26.36 11.15 26.45
C GLN A 363 -25.07 11.36 25.65
N GLU A 364 -24.27 12.33 26.10
CA GLU A 364 -22.98 12.66 25.50
C GLU A 364 -22.02 11.47 25.44
N GLU A 365 -21.97 10.67 26.50
CA GLU A 365 -21.09 9.49 26.57
C GLU A 365 -21.39 8.49 25.45
N HIS A 366 -22.67 8.27 25.11
CA HIS A 366 -23.04 7.41 23.99
C HIS A 366 -22.50 7.94 22.65
N ILE A 367 -22.60 9.25 22.43
CA ILE A 367 -22.10 9.90 21.20
C ILE A 367 -20.58 9.77 21.13
N MET A 368 -19.87 10.07 22.23
CA MET A 368 -18.41 10.01 22.28
C MET A 368 -17.88 8.59 22.07
N SER A 369 -18.50 7.60 22.71
CA SER A 369 -18.15 6.19 22.50
C SER A 369 -18.44 5.70 21.08
N ALA A 370 -19.55 6.14 20.48
CA ALA A 370 -19.86 5.79 19.09
C ALA A 370 -18.91 6.46 18.09
N ILE A 371 -18.52 7.72 18.33
CA ILE A 371 -17.50 8.43 17.53
C ILE A 371 -16.18 7.67 17.59
N LYS A 372 -15.77 7.21 18.77
CA LYS A 372 -14.52 6.44 18.93
C LYS A 372 -14.49 5.20 18.03
N VAL A 373 -15.55 4.39 18.04
CA VAL A 373 -15.65 3.22 17.15
C VAL A 373 -15.68 3.63 15.67
N THR A 374 -16.34 4.73 15.33
CA THR A 374 -16.41 5.24 13.95
C THR A 374 -15.05 5.69 13.43
N GLU A 375 -14.24 6.35 14.27
CA GLU A 375 -12.88 6.79 13.90
C GLU A 375 -11.92 5.61 13.73
N GLU A 376 -11.96 4.63 14.62
CA GLU A 376 -11.19 3.38 14.48
C GLU A 376 -11.56 2.63 13.21
N SER A 377 -12.87 2.52 12.92
CA SER A 377 -13.35 2.00 11.65
C SER A 377 -12.85 2.80 10.45
N GLY A 378 -12.68 4.11 10.58
CA GLY A 378 -12.16 4.98 9.52
C GLY A 378 -10.69 4.70 9.19
N ILE A 379 -9.89 4.36 10.19
CA ILE A 379 -8.48 3.96 10.02
C ILE A 379 -8.41 2.66 9.21
N ASP A 380 -9.21 1.67 9.56
CA ASP A 380 -9.26 0.39 8.84
C ASP A 380 -9.83 0.55 7.41
N PHE A 381 -10.78 1.46 7.22
CA PHE A 381 -11.27 1.81 5.89
C PHE A 381 -10.16 2.39 4.99
N GLU A 382 -9.36 3.33 5.51
CA GLU A 382 -8.19 3.84 4.79
C GLU A 382 -7.19 2.74 4.48
N ALA A 383 -7.01 1.79 5.39
CA ALA A 383 -6.14 0.63 5.18
C ALA A 383 -6.63 -0.31 4.07
N ILE A 384 -7.95 -0.42 3.84
CA ILE A 384 -8.57 -1.16 2.73
C ILE A 384 -8.31 -0.46 1.39
N LEU A 385 -8.43 0.87 1.35
CA LEU A 385 -8.22 1.67 0.14
C LEU A 385 -6.73 1.79 -0.24
N ASN A 386 -5.84 1.81 0.74
CA ASN A 386 -4.38 1.90 0.56
C ASN A 386 -3.68 0.53 0.53
N ARG A 387 -4.40 -0.54 0.19
CA ARG A 387 -3.81 -1.88 0.04
C ARG A 387 -2.68 -1.89 -0.98
N GLU A 388 -1.73 -2.81 -0.79
CA GLU A 388 -0.65 -3.00 -1.74
C GLU A 388 -1.19 -3.52 -3.07
N ARG A 389 -0.90 -2.79 -4.15
CA ARG A 389 -1.29 -3.17 -5.51
C ARG A 389 -0.56 -4.47 -5.92
N PRO A 390 -1.14 -5.30 -6.82
CA PRO A 390 -0.54 -6.56 -7.24
C PRO A 390 0.92 -6.45 -7.70
N TYR A 391 1.27 -5.41 -8.47
CA TYR A 391 2.64 -5.18 -8.93
C TYR A 391 3.63 -4.84 -7.80
N VAL A 392 3.18 -4.21 -6.71
CA VAL A 392 4.00 -3.93 -5.52
C VAL A 392 4.32 -5.24 -4.80
N LYS A 393 3.30 -6.07 -4.60
CA LYS A 393 3.46 -7.40 -4.00
C LYS A 393 4.39 -8.27 -4.83
N LEU A 394 4.27 -8.24 -6.17
CA LEU A 394 5.17 -8.94 -7.08
C LEU A 394 6.63 -8.48 -6.94
N ALA A 395 6.88 -7.16 -6.89
CA ALA A 395 8.24 -6.64 -6.71
C ALA A 395 8.86 -7.08 -5.38
N LYS A 396 8.08 -7.04 -4.29
CA LYS A 396 8.52 -7.53 -2.97
C LYS A 396 8.76 -9.03 -2.95
N TYR A 397 7.88 -9.81 -3.57
CA TYR A 397 8.03 -11.26 -3.71
C TYR A 397 9.34 -11.60 -4.43
N LEU A 398 9.55 -11.01 -5.61
CA LEU A 398 10.77 -11.21 -6.40
C LEU A 398 12.03 -10.79 -5.62
N ALA A 399 11.96 -9.74 -4.80
CA ALA A 399 13.08 -9.32 -3.95
C ALA A 399 13.34 -10.23 -2.74
N SER A 400 12.38 -11.08 -2.37
CA SER A 400 12.45 -11.99 -1.23
C SER A 400 12.85 -13.41 -1.59
N VAL A 401 12.69 -13.82 -2.85
CA VAL A 401 13.07 -15.17 -3.31
C VAL A 401 14.58 -15.30 -3.48
N GLU A 402 15.14 -16.38 -2.93
CA GLU A 402 16.59 -16.65 -3.01
C GLU A 402 17.01 -17.21 -4.37
N GLU A 403 16.13 -17.94 -5.04
CA GLU A 403 16.36 -18.55 -6.34
C GLU A 403 15.55 -17.86 -7.45
N PRO A 404 16.07 -17.82 -8.70
CA PRO A 404 15.31 -17.30 -9.83
C PRO A 404 14.04 -18.09 -10.09
N VAL A 405 12.91 -17.40 -10.25
CA VAL A 405 11.59 -17.99 -10.50
C VAL A 405 11.16 -17.80 -11.95
N THR A 406 10.36 -18.74 -12.47
CA THR A 406 9.79 -18.71 -13.82
C THR A 406 8.38 -18.12 -13.83
N GLN A 407 7.83 -17.90 -15.03
CA GLN A 407 6.43 -17.49 -15.21
C GLN A 407 5.44 -18.53 -14.64
N VAL A 408 5.83 -19.81 -14.61
CA VAL A 408 4.99 -20.89 -14.06
C VAL A 408 4.96 -20.79 -12.54
N ASP A 409 6.13 -20.69 -11.90
CA ASP A 409 6.26 -20.55 -10.44
C ASP A 409 5.46 -19.34 -9.94
N LEU A 410 5.60 -18.18 -10.60
CA LEU A 410 4.81 -16.99 -10.25
C LEU A 410 3.29 -17.22 -10.32
N THR A 411 2.82 -18.04 -11.27
CA THR A 411 1.39 -18.32 -11.44
C THR A 411 0.88 -19.29 -10.36
N GLU A 412 1.74 -20.20 -9.90
CA GLU A 412 1.42 -21.17 -8.84
C GLU A 412 1.49 -20.52 -7.45
N ASP A 413 2.54 -19.71 -7.19
CA ASP A 413 2.80 -19.10 -5.89
C ASP A 413 1.91 -17.89 -5.61
N LEU A 414 1.56 -17.10 -6.63
CA LEU A 414 0.90 -15.81 -6.47
C LEU A 414 -0.53 -15.82 -7.01
N ILE A 415 -1.49 -15.85 -6.09
CA ILE A 415 -2.95 -15.86 -6.40
C ILE A 415 -3.38 -14.66 -7.27
N TYR A 416 -2.66 -13.53 -7.19
CA TYR A 416 -2.94 -12.32 -7.97
C TYR A 416 -2.19 -12.26 -9.32
N TYR A 417 -1.24 -13.16 -9.59
CA TYR A 417 -0.48 -13.19 -10.85
C TYR A 417 -1.18 -14.05 -11.91
N LYS A 418 -2.35 -13.56 -12.36
CA LYS A 418 -3.24 -14.25 -13.30
C LYS A 418 -3.35 -13.50 -14.63
N GLY A 419 -4.00 -14.13 -15.61
CA GLY A 419 -4.33 -13.52 -16.88
C GLY A 419 -3.48 -14.00 -18.06
N GLY A 420 -3.73 -13.41 -19.23
CA GLY A 420 -2.98 -13.70 -20.45
C GLY A 420 -1.55 -13.15 -20.40
N ALA A 421 -0.69 -13.58 -21.34
CA ALA A 421 0.71 -13.17 -21.40
C ALA A 421 0.92 -11.64 -21.37
N HIS A 422 0.03 -10.88 -22.02
CA HIS A 422 0.11 -9.42 -22.04
C HIS A 422 -0.09 -8.78 -20.65
N GLN A 423 -1.10 -9.23 -19.89
CA GLN A 423 -1.38 -8.71 -18.55
C GLN A 423 -0.24 -9.03 -17.57
N LYS A 424 0.34 -10.23 -17.68
CA LYS A 424 1.51 -10.63 -16.88
C LYS A 424 2.74 -9.77 -17.19
N ALA A 425 3.00 -9.52 -18.48
CA ALA A 425 4.10 -8.66 -18.92
C ALA A 425 3.93 -7.20 -18.43
N GLU A 426 2.71 -6.68 -18.46
CA GLU A 426 2.38 -5.35 -17.95
C GLU A 426 2.58 -5.26 -16.43
N MET A 427 2.09 -6.25 -15.67
CA MET A 427 2.27 -6.32 -14.21
C MET A 427 3.75 -6.34 -13.82
N LEU A 428 4.56 -7.12 -14.55
CA LEU A 428 6.00 -7.19 -14.36
C LEU A 428 6.68 -5.85 -14.69
N THR A 429 6.23 -5.16 -15.73
CA THR A 429 6.71 -3.81 -16.08
C THR A 429 6.44 -2.82 -14.96
N TYR A 430 5.23 -2.86 -14.37
CA TYR A 430 4.90 -2.03 -13.21
C TYR A 430 5.69 -2.41 -11.96
N ALA A 431 5.96 -3.70 -11.75
CA ALA A 431 6.79 -4.17 -10.64
C ALA A 431 8.23 -3.66 -10.77
N ILE A 432 8.81 -3.69 -11.97
CA ILE A 432 10.15 -3.12 -12.26
C ILE A 432 10.16 -1.62 -12.00
N ALA A 433 9.18 -0.89 -12.50
CA ALA A 433 9.09 0.57 -12.32
C ALA A 433 8.93 0.96 -10.84
N TRP A 434 8.09 0.23 -10.10
CA TRP A 434 7.91 0.46 -8.67
C TRP A 434 9.17 0.07 -7.88
N GLY A 435 9.77 -1.08 -8.19
CA GLY A 435 11.00 -1.57 -7.56
C GLY A 435 12.14 -0.57 -7.67
N HIS A 436 12.33 0.03 -8.85
CA HIS A 436 13.36 1.05 -9.06
C HIS A 436 13.24 2.24 -8.09
N LYS A 437 12.01 2.68 -7.78
CA LYS A 437 11.78 3.78 -6.82
C LYS A 437 12.03 3.37 -5.36
N HIS A 438 12.09 2.07 -5.09
CA HIS A 438 12.19 1.50 -3.74
C HIS A 438 13.47 0.67 -3.57
N ASN A 439 14.51 0.96 -4.37
CA ASN A 439 15.81 0.28 -4.32
C ASN A 439 15.73 -1.24 -4.54
N ILE A 440 14.77 -1.72 -5.33
CA ILE A 440 14.64 -3.12 -5.74
C ILE A 440 14.93 -3.21 -7.24
N ILE A 441 15.86 -4.08 -7.61
CA ILE A 441 16.16 -4.41 -9.00
C ILE A 441 15.60 -5.78 -9.33
N ILE A 442 14.87 -5.89 -10.43
CA ILE A 442 14.43 -7.18 -10.96
C ILE A 442 15.29 -7.51 -12.19
N LYS A 443 16.02 -8.61 -12.12
CA LYS A 443 16.85 -9.16 -13.19
C LYS A 443 16.06 -10.20 -13.98
N LYS A 444 16.30 -10.26 -15.29
CA LYS A 444 15.72 -11.26 -16.20
C LYS A 444 16.82 -12.05 -16.91
N SER A 445 16.73 -13.37 -16.92
CA SER A 445 17.62 -14.22 -17.71
C SER A 445 16.85 -15.25 -18.51
N TRP A 446 17.43 -15.64 -19.64
CA TRP A 446 16.87 -16.67 -20.52
C TRP A 446 17.82 -17.87 -20.55
N ASP A 447 17.28 -19.05 -20.29
CA ASP A 447 17.99 -20.32 -20.49
C ASP A 447 17.09 -21.29 -21.25
N ASN A 448 17.57 -21.81 -22.39
CA ASN A 448 16.83 -22.71 -23.28
C ASN A 448 15.38 -22.28 -23.61
N GLY A 449 15.14 -20.97 -23.74
CA GLY A 449 13.82 -20.39 -24.03
C GLY A 449 12.91 -20.18 -22.81
N ILE A 450 13.39 -20.47 -21.60
CA ILE A 450 12.69 -20.24 -20.33
C ILE A 450 13.16 -18.91 -19.73
N GLU A 451 12.20 -18.03 -19.40
CA GLU A 451 12.45 -16.76 -18.71
C GLU A 451 12.51 -16.99 -17.19
N PHE A 452 13.64 -16.63 -16.59
CA PHE A 452 13.89 -16.60 -15.15
C PHE A 452 13.93 -15.15 -14.66
N MET A 453 13.35 -14.91 -13.48
CA MET A 453 13.24 -13.61 -12.86
C MET A 453 13.72 -13.67 -11.41
N GLN A 454 14.49 -12.68 -10.98
CA GLN A 454 14.93 -12.57 -9.59
C GLN A 454 15.05 -11.10 -9.20
N GLY A 455 14.58 -10.74 -8.00
CA GLY A 455 14.73 -9.42 -7.43
C GLY A 455 15.92 -9.35 -6.45
N GLU A 456 16.55 -8.18 -6.37
CA GLU A 456 17.59 -7.87 -5.38
C GLU A 456 17.32 -6.50 -4.77
N SER A 457 17.25 -6.44 -3.44
CA SER A 457 17.16 -5.16 -2.71
C SER A 457 18.56 -4.54 -2.57
N LEU A 458 18.75 -3.38 -3.17
CA LEU A 458 19.99 -2.63 -3.13
C LEU A 458 20.14 -1.87 -1.81
N LYS A 459 21.29 -2.04 -1.17
CA LYS A 459 21.66 -1.30 0.03
C LYS A 459 22.46 -0.05 -0.35
N GLU A 460 22.05 1.10 0.15
CA GLU A 460 22.78 2.35 -0.04
C GLU A 460 24.20 2.27 0.56
N THR A 461 25.15 2.89 -0.12
CA THR A 461 26.54 2.95 0.31
C THR A 461 26.70 3.91 1.48
N ASP A 462 27.27 3.42 2.57
CA ASP A 462 27.76 4.24 3.69
C ASP A 462 29.21 4.66 3.42
N LEU A 463 29.45 5.95 3.14
CA LEU A 463 30.78 6.49 2.84
C LEU A 463 31.79 6.34 4.00
N SER A 464 31.33 6.08 5.22
CA SER A 464 32.22 5.74 6.34
C SER A 464 32.76 4.30 6.29
N LYS A 465 32.19 3.47 5.40
CA LYS A 465 32.43 2.02 5.31
C LYS A 465 32.75 1.58 3.87
N MET A 466 33.77 2.18 3.27
CA MET A 466 34.32 1.75 1.98
C MET A 466 35.03 0.40 2.13
N ILE A 467 34.73 -0.54 1.23
CA ILE A 467 35.24 -1.91 1.27
C ILE A 467 36.64 -1.97 0.68
N VAL A 468 37.64 -2.28 1.51
CA VAL A 468 39.02 -2.47 1.07
C VAL A 468 39.65 -3.69 1.73
N ALA A 469 40.60 -4.31 1.05
CA ALA A 469 41.56 -5.19 1.70
C ALA A 469 42.97 -4.81 1.27
N TYR A 470 43.94 -4.82 2.19
CA TYR A 470 45.33 -4.46 1.89
C TYR A 470 46.36 -5.37 2.55
N SER A 471 47.54 -5.48 1.93
CA SER A 471 48.66 -6.30 2.36
C SER A 471 49.99 -5.63 2.03
N SER A 472 51.06 -6.03 2.72
CA SER A 472 52.45 -5.77 2.32
C SER A 472 52.98 -6.78 1.30
N LYS A 473 52.22 -7.85 1.03
CA LYS A 473 52.55 -8.92 0.07
C LYS A 473 51.60 -8.91 -1.13
N TRP A 474 52.03 -9.50 -2.24
CA TRP A 474 51.33 -9.39 -3.52
C TRP A 474 50.06 -10.24 -3.61
N THR A 475 50.04 -11.38 -2.93
CA THR A 475 48.99 -12.41 -3.06
C THR A 475 48.39 -12.85 -1.74
N GLU A 476 49.07 -12.68 -0.60
CA GLU A 476 48.64 -13.21 0.69
C GLU A 476 48.64 -12.14 1.80
N GLY A 477 48.02 -12.44 2.94
CA GLY A 477 48.01 -11.55 4.11
C GLY A 477 47.17 -10.29 3.95
N PHE A 478 46.19 -10.28 3.04
CA PHE A 478 45.27 -9.16 2.88
C PHE A 478 44.32 -9.05 4.08
N LYS A 479 44.33 -7.90 4.74
CA LYS A 479 43.42 -7.58 5.84
C LYS A 479 42.21 -6.84 5.31
N ALA A 480 41.03 -7.42 5.50
CA ALA A 480 39.75 -6.78 5.20
C ALA A 480 39.48 -5.64 6.19
N GLN A 481 39.12 -4.46 5.67
CA GLN A 481 38.84 -3.29 6.48
C GLN A 481 37.75 -2.43 5.83
N LEU A 482 36.89 -1.87 6.67
CA LEU A 482 35.98 -0.80 6.28
C LEU A 482 36.62 0.54 6.65
N CYS A 483 36.65 1.49 5.71
CA CYS A 483 37.29 2.78 5.94
C CYS A 483 36.48 3.95 5.38
N PRO A 484 36.60 5.15 5.97
CA PRO A 484 35.98 6.35 5.42
C PRO A 484 36.55 6.76 4.06
N PHE A 485 35.68 7.15 3.13
CA PHE A 485 36.08 7.56 1.77
C PHE A 485 37.04 8.76 1.77
N ASP A 486 36.76 9.76 2.60
CA ASP A 486 37.59 10.96 2.81
C ASP A 486 38.97 10.65 3.40
N GLN A 487 39.19 9.44 3.91
CA GLN A 487 40.47 8.96 4.43
C GLN A 487 41.15 7.92 3.53
N LEU A 488 40.57 7.55 2.39
CA LEU A 488 41.15 6.55 1.47
C LEU A 488 42.54 6.94 0.94
N HIS A 489 42.85 8.24 0.82
CA HIS A 489 44.17 8.72 0.43
C HIS A 489 45.28 8.21 1.38
N ASN A 490 44.98 8.01 2.67
CA ASN A 490 45.92 7.43 3.63
C ASN A 490 46.35 6.02 3.22
N LEU A 491 45.44 5.21 2.66
CA LEU A 491 45.78 3.90 2.12
C LEU A 491 46.55 4.05 0.79
N CYS A 492 46.03 4.86 -0.14
CA CYS A 492 46.60 5.01 -1.48
C CYS A 492 48.05 5.53 -1.48
N THR A 493 48.45 6.29 -0.46
CA THR A 493 49.78 6.88 -0.30
C THR A 493 50.72 6.10 0.61
N MET A 494 50.28 4.99 1.21
CA MET A 494 51.17 4.15 2.05
C MET A 494 52.38 3.63 1.27
N GLU A 495 53.51 3.49 1.94
CA GLU A 495 54.69 2.91 1.32
C GLU A 495 54.58 1.38 1.19
N ASN A 496 54.89 0.85 0.01
CA ASN A 496 55.01 -0.59 -0.26
C ASN A 496 53.78 -1.41 0.21
N ARG A 497 52.58 -0.97 -0.18
CA ARG A 497 51.32 -1.69 0.07
C ARG A 497 50.61 -2.05 -1.22
N HIS A 498 49.78 -3.06 -1.12
CA HIS A 498 48.90 -3.54 -2.17
C HIS A 498 47.49 -3.63 -1.63
N TRP A 499 46.49 -3.26 -2.44
CA TRP A 499 45.11 -3.28 -2.00
C TRP A 499 44.15 -3.73 -3.11
N THR A 500 42.94 -4.09 -2.72
CA THR A 500 41.81 -4.43 -3.59
C THR A 500 40.54 -3.82 -2.99
N ASN A 501 39.55 -3.53 -3.83
CA ASN A 501 38.22 -3.03 -3.45
C ASN A 501 37.22 -4.16 -3.12
N HIS A 502 37.73 -5.35 -2.79
CA HIS A 502 36.95 -6.52 -2.35
C HIS A 502 37.56 -7.14 -1.09
N HIS A 503 36.73 -7.78 -0.26
CA HIS A 503 37.22 -8.65 0.79
C HIS A 503 37.59 -10.04 0.25
N LEU A 504 38.50 -10.71 0.94
CA LEU A 504 39.10 -11.98 0.50
C LEU A 504 38.98 -13.03 1.61
N ILE A 505 38.66 -14.27 1.23
CA ILE A 505 38.72 -15.43 2.12
C ILE A 505 40.18 -15.74 2.45
N ASP A 506 40.49 -15.95 3.73
CA ASP A 506 41.84 -16.18 4.27
C ASP A 506 42.89 -15.10 3.94
N GLY A 507 42.45 -13.91 3.49
CA GLY A 507 43.37 -12.86 3.04
C GLY A 507 44.23 -13.25 1.83
N TYR A 508 43.76 -14.18 1.00
CA TYR A 508 44.49 -14.64 -0.20
C TYR A 508 43.81 -14.14 -1.48
N ARG A 509 44.55 -13.40 -2.30
CA ARG A 509 44.07 -12.73 -3.51
C ARG A 509 44.02 -13.69 -4.68
N GLU A 510 42.86 -14.34 -4.80
CA GLU A 510 42.51 -15.19 -5.93
C GLU A 510 41.02 -15.02 -6.25
N GLU A 511 40.64 -15.20 -7.51
CA GLU A 511 39.29 -14.93 -7.98
C GLU A 511 38.22 -15.78 -7.26
N ASN A 512 38.53 -17.03 -6.94
CA ASN A 512 37.63 -17.93 -6.20
C ASN A 512 37.56 -17.62 -4.70
N LYS A 513 38.50 -16.81 -4.18
CA LYS A 513 38.53 -16.36 -2.79
C LYS A 513 38.00 -14.94 -2.61
N CYS A 514 37.52 -14.29 -3.66
CA CYS A 514 36.87 -12.99 -3.57
C CYS A 514 35.44 -13.13 -3.02
N ILE A 515 35.15 -12.42 -1.93
CA ILE A 515 33.82 -12.37 -1.34
C ILE A 515 32.97 -11.39 -2.18
N PRO A 516 31.78 -11.79 -2.69
CA PRO A 516 30.89 -10.89 -3.41
C PRO A 516 30.49 -9.67 -2.54
N GLY A 517 30.83 -8.47 -2.99
CA GLY A 517 30.56 -7.23 -2.26
C GLY A 517 31.55 -6.12 -2.60
N PHE A 518 31.07 -5.03 -3.20
CA PHE A 518 31.84 -3.82 -3.45
C PHE A 518 30.94 -2.58 -3.45
N ASN A 519 31.50 -1.41 -3.14
CA ASN A 519 30.77 -0.15 -3.09
C ASN A 519 31.53 1.02 -3.74
N MET A 520 32.59 0.72 -4.49
CA MET A 520 33.34 1.69 -5.29
C MET A 520 33.98 1.04 -6.52
N LEU A 521 34.19 1.85 -7.55
CA LEU A 521 34.97 1.52 -8.73
C LEU A 521 36.38 2.08 -8.60
N VAL A 522 37.33 1.39 -9.20
CA VAL A 522 38.71 1.86 -9.34
C VAL A 522 39.08 1.73 -10.82
N LEU A 523 39.41 2.85 -11.44
CA LEU A 523 39.75 2.95 -12.86
C LEU A 523 41.22 3.31 -13.00
N ASP A 524 41.98 2.55 -13.80
CA ASP A 524 43.40 2.77 -14.06
C ASP A 524 43.58 3.55 -15.36
N CYS A 525 44.10 4.78 -15.26
CA CYS A 525 44.36 5.67 -16.40
C CYS A 525 45.86 5.68 -16.68
N ASP A 526 46.27 5.17 -17.85
CA ASP A 526 47.65 4.77 -18.16
C ASP A 526 48.33 5.67 -19.20
N GLY A 527 48.07 6.98 -19.17
CA GLY A 527 48.68 7.99 -20.06
C GLY A 527 47.84 8.37 -21.29
N SER A 528 46.63 7.84 -21.41
CA SER A 528 45.68 8.10 -22.51
C SER A 528 44.90 9.42 -22.37
N VAL A 529 44.90 10.02 -21.18
CA VAL A 529 44.10 11.20 -20.85
C VAL A 529 44.79 12.00 -19.73
N SER A 530 44.71 13.33 -19.77
CA SER A 530 45.26 14.18 -18.71
C SER A 530 44.39 14.18 -17.45
N ILE A 531 44.99 14.50 -16.30
CA ILE A 531 44.27 14.64 -15.03
C ILE A 531 43.18 15.72 -15.15
N GLU A 532 43.50 16.86 -15.75
CA GLU A 532 42.60 18.00 -15.94
C GLU A 532 41.39 17.62 -16.81
N THR A 533 41.60 16.84 -17.88
CA THR A 533 40.52 16.36 -18.74
C THR A 533 39.57 15.43 -17.97
N VAL A 534 40.10 14.51 -17.16
CA VAL A 534 39.25 13.63 -16.35
C VAL A 534 38.48 14.41 -15.30
N LYS A 535 39.10 15.39 -14.63
CA LYS A 535 38.41 16.27 -13.69
C LYS A 535 37.26 17.01 -14.35
N MET A 536 37.45 17.52 -15.56
CA MET A 536 36.40 18.19 -16.34
C MET A 536 35.27 17.24 -16.74
N LEU A 537 35.59 16.03 -17.21
CA LEU A 537 34.59 15.05 -17.66
C LEU A 537 33.80 14.43 -16.50
N MET A 538 34.44 14.26 -15.35
CA MET A 538 33.87 13.61 -14.16
C MET A 538 33.44 14.62 -13.07
N GLU A 539 33.43 15.92 -13.37
CA GLU A 539 33.10 17.01 -12.42
C GLU A 539 31.75 16.81 -11.72
N LYS A 540 30.78 16.12 -12.31
CA LYS A 540 29.50 15.87 -11.65
C LYS A 540 29.63 14.90 -10.45
N TYR A 541 30.65 14.05 -10.45
CA TYR A 541 30.77 12.93 -9.53
C TYR A 541 31.73 13.21 -8.38
N LYS A 542 31.44 12.62 -7.23
CA LYS A 542 32.42 12.49 -6.15
C LYS A 542 33.49 11.50 -6.56
N PHE A 543 34.76 11.85 -6.42
CA PHE A 543 35.86 10.92 -6.68
C PHE A 543 37.12 11.24 -5.86
N LEU A 544 37.99 10.24 -5.76
CA LEU A 544 39.37 10.38 -5.30
C LEU A 544 40.30 10.03 -6.48
N LEU A 545 41.17 10.96 -6.84
CA LEU A 545 42.23 10.75 -7.82
C LEU A 545 43.57 10.62 -7.09
N TYR A 546 44.42 9.69 -7.52
CA TYR A 546 45.81 9.66 -7.06
C TYR A 546 46.79 9.16 -8.13
N THR A 547 47.98 9.76 -8.16
CA THR A 547 49.02 9.45 -9.15
C THR A 547 49.72 8.12 -8.85
N THR A 548 50.12 7.40 -9.89
CA THR A 548 50.87 6.14 -9.76
C THR A 548 52.39 6.37 -9.81
N LYS A 549 53.19 5.34 -9.48
CA LYS A 549 54.66 5.38 -9.53
C LYS A 549 55.25 5.85 -10.87
N ARG A 550 54.53 5.64 -11.99
CA ARG A 550 54.98 5.97 -13.35
C ARG A 550 54.41 7.28 -13.88
N HIS A 551 53.76 8.08 -13.03
CA HIS A 551 53.21 9.36 -13.44
C HIS A 551 54.32 10.31 -13.89
N GLN A 552 54.25 10.80 -15.14
CA GLN A 552 55.20 11.75 -15.73
C GLN A 552 56.68 11.35 -15.63
N LEU A 553 56.95 10.05 -15.51
CA LEU A 553 58.30 9.52 -15.32
C LEU A 553 59.03 9.45 -16.67
N LEU A 554 60.29 9.86 -16.69
CA LEU A 554 61.21 9.65 -17.81
C LEU A 554 62.09 8.45 -17.46
N GLU A 555 61.96 7.35 -18.22
CA GLU A 555 62.82 6.19 -18.06
C GLU A 555 64.24 6.46 -18.62
N GLU A 556 65.22 5.69 -18.16
CA GLU A 556 66.64 5.84 -18.57
C GLU A 556 66.85 5.61 -20.09
N ASP A 557 65.92 4.91 -20.74
CA ASP A 557 65.92 4.66 -22.19
C ASP A 557 65.30 5.82 -23.02
N GLY A 558 64.87 6.89 -22.35
CA GLY A 558 64.23 8.05 -22.98
C GLY A 558 62.71 7.94 -23.12
N THR A 559 62.08 6.86 -22.64
CA THR A 559 60.62 6.71 -22.65
C THR A 559 59.98 7.68 -21.66
N LYS A 560 59.20 8.64 -22.18
CA LYS A 560 58.44 9.59 -21.37
C LYS A 560 57.02 9.06 -21.13
N HIS A 561 56.69 8.77 -19.88
CA HIS A 561 55.32 8.49 -19.48
C HIS A 561 54.51 9.78 -19.37
N GLY A 562 53.25 9.75 -19.79
CA GLY A 562 52.29 10.83 -19.56
C GLY A 562 51.63 10.73 -18.17
N ASP A 563 50.45 11.33 -18.05
CA ASP A 563 49.67 11.29 -16.81
C ASP A 563 49.17 9.87 -16.50
N ARG A 564 49.70 9.27 -15.44
CA ARG A 564 49.25 7.96 -14.94
C ARG A 564 48.68 8.05 -13.54
N PHE A 565 47.39 7.78 -13.39
CA PHE A 565 46.66 7.93 -12.13
C PHE A 565 45.52 6.93 -12.03
N ARG A 566 44.95 6.81 -10.83
CA ARG A 566 43.72 6.05 -10.60
C ARG A 566 42.61 6.96 -10.17
N LEU A 567 41.41 6.67 -10.68
CA LEU A 567 40.18 7.34 -10.31
C LEU A 567 39.31 6.37 -9.50
N ILE A 568 39.00 6.74 -8.26
CA ILE A 568 38.12 5.98 -7.38
C ILE A 568 36.77 6.69 -7.32
N LEU A 569 35.72 5.98 -7.74
CA LEU A 569 34.33 6.46 -7.76
C LEU A 569 33.50 5.66 -6.75
N PRO A 570 33.02 6.26 -5.65
CA PRO A 570 32.08 5.60 -4.75
C PRO A 570 30.73 5.45 -5.44
N LEU A 571 30.11 4.28 -5.27
CA LEU A 571 28.81 3.95 -5.84
C LEU A 571 27.69 4.36 -4.90
N LYS A 572 26.51 4.67 -5.46
CA LYS A 572 25.29 4.93 -4.68
C LYS A 572 24.83 3.70 -3.87
N PHE A 573 25.05 2.50 -4.41
CA PHE A 573 24.65 1.23 -3.78
C PHE A 573 25.83 0.26 -3.66
N ALA A 574 25.83 -0.53 -2.59
CA ALA A 574 26.72 -1.67 -2.45
C ALA A 574 26.17 -2.85 -3.26
N LEU A 575 27.00 -3.44 -4.11
CA LEU A 575 26.63 -4.49 -5.05
C LEU A 575 27.31 -5.81 -4.70
N LYS A 576 26.61 -6.92 -4.92
CA LYS A 576 27.14 -8.28 -4.80
C LYS A 576 27.07 -8.93 -6.17
N MET A 577 28.23 -9.33 -6.70
CA MET A 577 28.32 -9.93 -8.03
C MET A 577 29.30 -11.08 -8.03
N ASP A 578 28.98 -12.11 -8.81
CA ASP A 578 29.91 -13.17 -9.13
C ASP A 578 30.99 -12.70 -10.13
N LYS A 579 31.90 -13.60 -10.52
CA LYS A 579 32.98 -13.31 -11.46
C LYS A 579 32.47 -12.84 -12.83
N LYS A 580 31.44 -13.50 -13.36
CA LYS A 580 30.91 -13.22 -14.71
C LYS A 580 30.16 -11.90 -14.71
N GLU A 581 29.28 -11.70 -13.72
CA GLU A 581 28.49 -10.49 -13.56
C GLU A 581 29.36 -9.26 -13.33
N TYR A 582 30.38 -9.35 -12.46
CA TYR A 582 31.29 -8.23 -12.22
C TYR A 582 32.07 -7.84 -13.48
N ASN A 583 32.52 -8.81 -14.27
CA ASN A 583 33.22 -8.53 -15.52
C ASN A 583 32.30 -7.86 -16.54
N GLU A 584 31.07 -8.37 -16.74
CA GLU A 584 30.09 -7.71 -17.61
C GLU A 584 29.76 -6.30 -17.11
N PHE A 585 29.57 -6.12 -15.80
CA PHE A 585 29.36 -4.81 -15.18
C PHE A 585 30.52 -3.85 -15.46
N MET A 586 31.77 -4.27 -15.29
CA MET A 586 32.94 -3.43 -15.56
C MET A 586 33.09 -3.10 -17.05
N ASN A 587 32.77 -4.03 -17.95
CA ASN A 587 32.74 -3.74 -19.39
C ASN A 587 31.68 -2.69 -19.74
N ASN A 588 30.51 -2.76 -19.11
CA ASN A 588 29.47 -1.74 -19.25
C ASN A 588 29.98 -0.36 -18.79
N VAL A 589 30.75 -0.29 -17.70
CA VAL A 589 31.40 0.96 -17.24
C VAL A 589 32.45 1.43 -18.27
N PHE A 590 33.31 0.54 -18.77
CA PHE A 590 34.36 0.90 -19.73
C PHE A 590 33.83 1.41 -21.08
N GLU A 591 32.68 0.91 -21.51
CA GLU A 591 31.96 1.41 -22.69
C GLU A 591 31.39 2.81 -22.46
N TRP A 592 30.89 3.07 -21.25
CA TRP A 592 30.29 4.36 -20.88
C TRP A 592 31.31 5.49 -20.73
N LEU A 593 32.54 5.18 -20.31
CA LEU A 593 33.56 6.19 -20.06
C LEU A 593 33.95 6.97 -21.34
N PRO A 594 34.06 8.31 -21.27
CA PRO A 594 34.47 9.15 -22.41
C PRO A 594 35.96 9.03 -22.78
N PHE A 595 36.75 8.37 -21.94
CA PHE A 595 38.20 8.20 -22.10
C PHE A 595 38.60 6.72 -22.00
N THR A 596 39.83 6.43 -22.43
CA THR A 596 40.37 5.07 -22.39
C THR A 596 40.98 4.78 -21.03
N VAL A 597 40.63 3.63 -20.46
CA VAL A 597 41.18 3.06 -19.23
C VAL A 597 41.72 1.66 -19.51
N ASP A 598 42.59 1.13 -18.64
CA ASP A 598 43.02 -0.28 -18.74
C ASP A 598 41.83 -1.22 -18.50
N ASN A 599 41.34 -1.86 -19.57
CA ASN A 599 40.21 -2.78 -19.51
C ASN A 599 40.56 -4.13 -18.86
N GLN A 600 41.84 -4.41 -18.60
CA GLN A 600 42.28 -5.58 -17.83
C GLN A 600 42.08 -5.40 -16.32
N THR A 601 41.45 -4.30 -15.90
CA THR A 601 41.13 -4.00 -14.50
C THR A 601 39.77 -4.55 -14.06
N GLY A 602 38.95 -5.09 -14.97
CA GLY A 602 37.58 -5.57 -14.72
C GLY A 602 37.46 -6.88 -13.92
N GLN A 603 38.44 -7.24 -13.08
CA GLN A 603 38.45 -8.47 -12.28
C GLN A 603 38.27 -8.14 -10.79
N ARG A 604 37.54 -8.96 -10.03
CA ARG A 604 37.32 -8.74 -8.59
C ARG A 604 38.63 -8.80 -7.80
N ALA A 605 39.52 -9.72 -8.18
CA ALA A 605 40.83 -9.89 -7.57
C ALA A 605 41.91 -8.89 -8.05
N LYS A 606 41.54 -7.81 -8.75
CA LYS A 606 42.52 -6.81 -9.26
C LYS A 606 43.27 -6.18 -8.09
N LYS A 607 44.60 -6.12 -8.26
CA LYS A 607 45.54 -5.57 -7.27
C LYS A 607 45.95 -4.16 -7.64
N TRP A 608 45.71 -3.23 -6.74
CA TRP A 608 46.15 -1.85 -6.80
C TRP A 608 47.43 -1.67 -5.97
N MET A 609 48.41 -0.92 -6.49
CA MET A 609 49.65 -0.60 -5.76
C MET A 609 49.56 0.81 -5.19
N THR A 610 49.97 1.00 -3.95
CA THR A 610 50.04 2.32 -3.33
C THR A 610 51.27 3.08 -3.83
N HIS A 611 51.21 4.41 -3.82
CA HIS A 611 52.33 5.25 -4.19
C HIS A 611 52.21 6.59 -3.46
N MET A 612 53.30 7.04 -2.84
CA MET A 612 53.40 8.35 -2.21
C MET A 612 53.53 9.43 -3.29
N GLY A 613 52.41 9.72 -3.96
CA GLY A 613 52.29 10.74 -4.99
C GLY A 613 51.19 11.74 -4.66
N HIS A 614 50.84 12.55 -5.65
CA HIS A 614 49.75 13.51 -5.54
C HIS A 614 48.39 12.80 -5.46
N HIS A 615 47.48 13.36 -4.67
CA HIS A 615 46.09 12.94 -4.58
C HIS A 615 45.17 14.15 -4.50
N GLU A 616 43.96 13.99 -4.99
CA GLU A 616 42.95 15.05 -4.98
C GLU A 616 41.55 14.45 -4.78
N TYR A 617 40.76 15.10 -3.94
CA TYR A 617 39.35 14.79 -3.78
C TYR A 617 38.51 15.78 -4.57
N HIS A 618 37.46 15.26 -5.18
CA HIS A 618 36.40 16.05 -5.80
C HIS A 618 35.07 15.67 -5.14
N ASP A 619 34.28 16.67 -4.78
CA ASP A 619 32.95 16.46 -4.21
C ASP A 619 31.87 16.47 -5.31
N GLY A 620 30.79 15.75 -5.12
CA GLY A 620 29.75 15.60 -6.15
C GLY A 620 28.79 14.46 -5.85
N GLU A 621 28.03 14.04 -6.85
CA GLU A 621 27.08 12.94 -6.72
C GLU A 621 27.81 11.58 -6.69
N LEU A 622 27.26 10.61 -5.95
CA LEU A 622 27.73 9.22 -6.03
C LEU A 622 27.35 8.64 -7.39
N LEU A 623 28.21 7.80 -7.96
CA LEU A 623 27.91 7.16 -9.24
C LEU A 623 26.75 6.19 -9.06
N ASP A 624 25.66 6.38 -9.81
CA ASP A 624 24.55 5.44 -9.87
C ASP A 624 24.98 4.19 -10.65
N PRO A 625 25.11 3.02 -10.01
CA PRO A 625 25.58 1.83 -10.70
C PRO A 625 24.49 1.12 -11.52
N VAL A 626 23.20 1.46 -11.33
CA VAL A 626 22.05 0.72 -11.89
C VAL A 626 22.13 0.53 -13.42
N PRO A 627 22.49 1.54 -14.23
CA PRO A 627 22.59 1.38 -15.69
C PRO A 627 23.65 0.37 -16.14
N PHE A 628 24.60 0.02 -15.27
CA PHE A 628 25.70 -0.89 -15.60
C PHE A 628 25.45 -2.32 -15.12
N ILE A 629 24.41 -2.55 -14.31
CA ILE A 629 24.07 -3.88 -13.77
C ILE A 629 23.56 -4.79 -14.90
N PRO A 630 24.23 -5.94 -15.16
CA PRO A 630 23.80 -6.92 -16.16
C PRO A 630 22.34 -7.35 -16.01
N LYS A 631 21.70 -7.72 -17.12
CA LYS A 631 20.35 -8.34 -17.12
C LYS A 631 19.23 -7.50 -16.50
N THR A 632 19.40 -6.18 -16.51
CA THR A 632 18.38 -5.21 -16.07
C THR A 632 17.85 -4.43 -17.26
N SER A 633 16.59 -3.97 -17.19
CA SER A 633 15.99 -3.14 -18.24
C SER A 633 16.79 -1.86 -18.49
N LYS A 634 17.37 -1.25 -17.45
CA LYS A 634 18.21 -0.05 -17.57
C LYS A 634 19.49 -0.30 -18.36
N ASN A 635 20.12 -1.46 -18.17
CA ASN A 635 21.29 -1.80 -18.96
C ASN A 635 20.93 -2.13 -20.42
N GLU A 636 19.78 -2.75 -20.67
CA GLU A 636 19.29 -2.95 -22.04
C GLU A 636 18.98 -1.64 -22.76
N GLU A 637 18.35 -0.67 -22.08
CA GLU A 637 18.16 0.70 -22.57
C GLU A 637 19.50 1.36 -22.94
N ARG A 638 20.47 1.33 -22.01
CA ARG A 638 21.83 1.85 -22.24
C ARG A 638 22.47 1.20 -23.46
N LYS A 639 22.44 -0.13 -23.58
CA LYS A 639 23.01 -0.86 -24.72
C LYS A 639 22.36 -0.44 -26.05
N LYS A 640 21.03 -0.23 -26.08
CA LYS A 640 20.32 0.27 -27.28
C LYS A 640 20.73 1.69 -27.64
N GLU A 641 20.85 2.58 -26.67
CA GLU A 641 21.33 3.96 -26.90
C GLU A 641 22.78 3.94 -27.42
N MET A 642 23.65 3.10 -26.85
CA MET A 642 25.04 2.97 -27.31
C MET A 642 25.17 2.40 -28.73
N LEU A 643 24.30 1.46 -29.14
CA LEU A 643 24.25 0.93 -30.50
C LEU A 643 23.94 2.03 -31.53
N SER A 644 23.05 2.96 -31.20
CA SER A 644 22.68 4.06 -32.10
C SER A 644 23.84 5.02 -32.42
N ALA A 645 24.85 5.09 -31.53
CA ALA A 645 26.01 5.97 -31.63
C ALA A 645 27.34 5.22 -31.79
N GLN A 646 27.30 3.95 -32.21
CA GLN A 646 28.47 3.05 -32.18
C GLN A 646 29.60 3.48 -33.13
N SER A 647 29.28 4.21 -34.21
CA SER A 647 30.23 4.73 -35.19
C SER A 647 31.04 5.94 -34.70
N LEU A 648 30.63 6.58 -33.60
CA LEU A 648 31.30 7.76 -33.05
C LEU A 648 32.44 7.40 -32.09
N PRO A 649 33.53 8.20 -32.06
CA PRO A 649 34.54 8.13 -31.01
C PRO A 649 33.93 8.28 -29.60
N LYS A 650 34.54 7.65 -28.58
CA LYS A 650 34.02 7.63 -27.19
C LYS A 650 33.70 9.04 -26.65
N LEU A 651 34.60 9.99 -26.90
CA LEU A 651 34.46 11.36 -26.44
C LEU A 651 33.26 12.07 -27.08
N GLU A 652 33.12 12.00 -28.41
CA GLU A 652 31.99 12.58 -29.15
C GLU A 652 30.67 11.95 -28.71
N ARG A 653 30.63 10.62 -28.55
CA ARG A 653 29.45 9.91 -28.08
C ARG A 653 29.01 10.40 -26.71
N TRP A 654 29.95 10.58 -25.79
CA TRP A 654 29.66 11.06 -24.44
C TRP A 654 29.08 12.48 -24.48
N PHE A 655 29.65 13.38 -25.27
CA PHE A 655 29.11 14.73 -25.41
C PHE A 655 27.73 14.72 -26.05
N LEU A 656 27.48 13.88 -27.05
CA LEU A 656 26.16 13.76 -27.68
C LEU A 656 25.10 13.22 -26.69
N MET A 657 25.46 12.29 -25.83
CA MET A 657 24.55 11.71 -24.82
C MET A 657 24.34 12.60 -23.59
N ASN A 658 25.28 13.48 -23.25
CA ASN A 658 25.23 14.32 -22.05
C ASN A 658 24.91 15.80 -22.36
N THR A 659 24.65 16.15 -23.63
CA THR A 659 24.30 17.50 -24.06
C THR A 659 22.80 17.60 -24.32
N GLY A 660 22.13 18.47 -23.56
CA GLY A 660 20.69 18.72 -23.64
C GLY A 660 20.35 20.21 -23.54
N ASP A 661 19.08 20.52 -23.33
CA ASP A 661 18.63 21.90 -23.15
C ASP A 661 19.19 22.50 -21.84
N GLY A 662 19.86 23.66 -21.97
CA GLY A 662 20.40 24.43 -20.83
C GLY A 662 21.89 24.21 -20.52
N ASN A 663 22.54 23.14 -20.99
CA ASN A 663 23.98 22.89 -20.78
C ASN A 663 24.81 22.84 -22.08
N ARG A 664 24.17 23.07 -23.24
CA ARG A 664 24.75 22.90 -24.57
C ARG A 664 26.00 23.72 -24.83
N SER A 665 25.93 25.04 -24.66
CA SER A 665 27.06 25.92 -24.94
C SER A 665 28.26 25.58 -24.05
N ASN A 666 28.02 25.25 -22.78
CA ASN A 666 29.07 24.84 -21.84
C ASN A 666 29.70 23.50 -22.23
N ASN A 667 28.91 22.50 -22.62
CA ASN A 667 29.43 21.19 -23.02
C ASN A 667 30.22 21.25 -24.33
N MET A 668 29.75 22.03 -25.31
CA MET A 668 30.48 22.23 -26.56
C MET A 668 31.82 22.94 -26.31
N LEU A 669 31.85 23.95 -25.43
CA LEU A 669 33.08 24.62 -25.03
C LEU A 669 34.04 23.67 -24.29
N ARG A 670 33.53 22.81 -23.40
CA ARG A 670 34.31 21.76 -22.72
C ARG A 670 34.93 20.78 -23.72
N TYR A 671 34.17 20.33 -24.71
CA TYR A 671 34.70 19.49 -25.79
C TYR A 671 35.87 20.17 -26.50
N GLY A 672 35.74 21.46 -26.83
CA GLY A 672 36.82 22.25 -27.42
C GLY A 672 38.07 22.36 -26.53
N TYR A 673 37.90 22.59 -25.22
CA TYR A 673 39.03 22.63 -24.28
C TYR A 673 39.75 21.29 -24.19
N ILE A 674 39.03 20.17 -24.23
CA ILE A 674 39.63 18.83 -24.21
C ILE A 674 40.45 18.58 -25.49
N LEU A 675 39.94 18.97 -26.65
CA LEU A 675 40.70 18.85 -27.90
C LEU A 675 41.98 19.69 -27.90
N LEU A 676 41.93 20.89 -27.29
CA LEU A 676 43.10 21.76 -27.08
C LEU A 676 44.10 21.14 -26.09
N ASP A 677 43.62 20.40 -25.09
CA ASP A 677 44.47 19.62 -24.19
C ASP A 677 45.12 18.41 -24.85
N MET A 678 44.44 17.81 -25.81
CA MET A 678 45.01 16.79 -26.70
C MET A 678 46.01 17.35 -27.73
N GLY A 679 46.28 18.66 -27.70
CA GLY A 679 47.29 19.32 -28.54
C GLY A 679 46.78 19.82 -29.88
N GLN A 680 45.47 19.84 -30.12
CA GLN A 680 44.90 20.37 -31.36
C GLN A 680 44.87 21.90 -31.36
N THR A 681 45.08 22.47 -32.54
CA THR A 681 45.02 23.93 -32.74
C THR A 681 43.58 24.41 -32.89
N PRO A 682 43.27 25.70 -32.63
CA PRO A 682 41.93 26.24 -32.85
C PRO A 682 41.39 25.99 -34.28
N LEU A 683 42.26 25.99 -35.30
CA LEU A 683 41.91 25.69 -36.69
C LEU A 683 41.44 24.24 -36.90
N GLU A 684 42.01 23.29 -36.15
CA GLU A 684 41.63 21.87 -36.19
C GLU A 684 40.39 21.57 -35.33
N ILE A 685 40.16 22.37 -34.28
CA ILE A 685 39.05 22.20 -33.34
C ILE A 685 37.73 22.69 -33.94
N GLN A 686 37.74 23.81 -34.65
CA GLN A 686 36.53 24.41 -35.25
C GLN A 686 35.69 23.40 -36.07
N PRO A 687 36.25 22.69 -37.08
CA PRO A 687 35.44 21.76 -37.88
C PRO A 687 34.88 20.60 -37.05
N LYS A 688 35.55 20.18 -35.97
CA LYS A 688 35.07 19.12 -35.07
C LYS A 688 33.93 19.59 -34.16
N LEU A 689 33.96 20.85 -33.73
CA LEU A 689 32.85 21.47 -33.01
C LEU A 689 31.63 21.60 -33.91
N GLU A 690 31.82 22.04 -35.15
CA GLU A 690 30.74 22.15 -36.14
C GLU A 690 30.14 20.76 -36.45
N GLU A 691 30.98 19.75 -36.66
CA GLU A 691 30.53 18.36 -36.90
C GLU A 691 29.76 17.77 -35.71
N LEU A 692 30.23 17.98 -34.47
CA LEU A 692 29.51 17.53 -33.29
C LEU A 692 28.18 18.28 -33.13
N ASN A 693 28.17 19.59 -33.38
CA ASN A 693 26.96 20.42 -33.33
C ASN A 693 25.91 19.95 -34.34
N ASP A 694 26.34 19.54 -35.54
CA ASP A 694 25.45 19.04 -36.58
C ASP A 694 24.74 17.72 -36.21
N LYS A 695 25.33 16.95 -35.30
CA LYS A 695 24.79 15.68 -34.78
C LYS A 695 23.86 15.89 -33.57
N LEU A 696 23.79 17.09 -32.98
CA LEU A 696 22.86 17.41 -31.90
C LEU A 696 21.44 17.62 -32.43
N ALA A 697 20.42 17.24 -31.65
CA ALA A 697 19.02 17.43 -32.01
C ALA A 697 18.67 18.92 -32.22
N ASP A 698 19.24 19.79 -31.38
CA ASP A 698 19.06 21.23 -31.43
C ASP A 698 20.42 21.91 -31.57
N LYS A 699 20.72 22.41 -32.76
CA LYS A 699 22.03 22.97 -33.11
C LYS A 699 22.24 24.35 -32.49
N LEU A 700 23.47 24.65 -32.06
CA LEU A 700 23.91 26.02 -31.80
C LEU A 700 24.06 26.79 -33.12
N SER A 701 23.87 28.10 -33.08
CA SER A 701 24.14 28.95 -34.24
C SER A 701 25.64 28.96 -34.58
N VAL A 702 25.96 29.00 -35.87
CA VAL A 702 27.36 29.08 -36.34
C VAL A 702 28.04 30.33 -35.78
N ASP A 703 27.30 31.44 -35.66
CA ASP A 703 27.79 32.69 -35.08
C ASP A 703 28.18 32.55 -33.60
N GLU A 704 27.44 31.75 -32.82
CA GLU A 704 27.76 31.51 -31.41
C GLU A 704 29.05 30.68 -31.26
N ILE A 705 29.23 29.66 -32.11
CA ILE A 705 30.46 28.85 -32.14
C ILE A 705 31.66 29.73 -32.49
N GLN A 706 31.57 30.53 -33.56
CA GLN A 706 32.68 31.35 -34.05
C GLN A 706 32.99 32.53 -33.12
N ASN A 707 31.99 33.31 -32.71
CA ASN A 707 32.22 34.57 -32.01
C ASN A 707 32.35 34.43 -30.50
N THR A 708 31.93 33.29 -29.92
CA THR A 708 32.01 33.07 -28.46
C THR A 708 32.98 31.94 -28.11
N MET A 709 32.77 30.74 -28.65
CA MET A 709 33.57 29.58 -28.26
C MET A 709 34.98 29.63 -28.84
N MET A 710 35.11 29.89 -30.15
CA MET A 710 36.43 29.93 -30.80
C MET A 710 37.30 31.09 -30.30
N VAL A 711 36.70 32.24 -29.96
CA VAL A 711 37.43 33.36 -29.31
C VAL A 711 37.98 32.92 -27.95
N THR A 712 37.19 32.20 -27.17
CA THR A 712 37.58 31.70 -25.85
C THR A 712 38.70 30.65 -25.95
N LEU A 713 38.56 29.69 -26.86
CA LEU A 713 39.56 28.65 -27.11
C LEU A 713 40.87 29.23 -27.66
N SER A 714 40.79 30.24 -28.54
CA SER A 714 41.98 30.91 -29.09
C SER A 714 42.78 31.66 -28.03
N LYS A 715 42.09 32.32 -27.08
CA LYS A 715 42.74 32.95 -25.92
C LYS A 715 43.43 31.90 -25.03
N ALA A 716 42.76 30.79 -24.77
CA ALA A 716 43.34 29.69 -23.98
C ALA A 716 44.57 29.07 -24.68
N TYR A 717 44.51 28.89 -26.00
CA TYR A 717 45.64 28.41 -26.80
C TYR A 717 46.84 29.36 -26.74
N ALA A 718 46.61 30.67 -26.85
CA ALA A 718 47.64 31.69 -26.76
C ALA A 718 48.32 31.71 -25.37
N LEU A 719 47.54 31.55 -24.30
CA LEU A 719 48.08 31.42 -22.93
C LEU A 719 48.92 30.15 -22.76
N LYS A 720 48.47 29.04 -23.35
CA LYS A 720 49.20 27.76 -23.30
C LYS A 720 50.57 27.86 -23.98
N LEU A 721 50.66 28.56 -25.12
CA LEU A 721 51.91 28.85 -25.83
C LEU A 721 52.86 29.81 -25.08
N GLN A 722 52.33 30.63 -24.17
CA GLN A 722 53.14 31.54 -23.34
C GLN A 722 53.65 30.89 -22.05
N GLY A 723 53.05 29.76 -21.63
CA GLY A 723 53.40 29.02 -20.41
C GLY A 723 54.16 27.69 -20.62
N SER A 724 54.30 27.25 -21.87
CA SER A 724 55.14 26.13 -22.33
C SER A 724 56.50 26.61 -22.78
#